data_AF-A0A942BL09-F1
#
_entry.id   AF-A0A942BL09-F1
#
_cell.length_a   1.000
_cell.length_b   1.000
_cell.length_c   1.000
_cell.angle_alpha   90.00
_cell.angle_beta   90.00
_cell.angle_gamma   90.00
#
_symmetry.space_group_name_H-M   'P 1'
#
loop_
_entity.id
_entity.type
_entity.pdbx_description
1 polymer ?
#
loop_
_entity_poly.entity_id
_entity_poly.type
_entity_poly.pdbx_seq_one_letter_code
_entity_poly.pdbx_strand_id
1 'polypeptide(L)'
;MVTVFALLATATLSKARVDADVTIAPTVMPVEQLLAKLGESSGQTYTCDAKLRGDAIFISVNGKPVAEVLNQVAGVLHAQWDKTSQGFNLTITAPTILKDQKDEAIVRANEMITTAKTHLNDANKRIDFDAMKKEQEQMRQRVEQMVQGGGQISPDAFRIDASQIRANQLRDPGTRALVKILSSMSPQDLARAFQGKRVVFSTSPNALQLPLGGRAMEIAVALGVEEKQMRENGGGMMGPGRGGPGGRPGSGGPGGRPGGGGPGGGRSGRGGNGGGNGGGQGGPPPSMSEAAPDQQGGPIIIDVAPAQAAPAQGVPGQGVQRLGGQGFPGFGGMAQNQGSWDKGVGAVLLIANQDRFGDEPDFELVIADREGKNLYSRNINLPFSGNGAIFAGMGGGAQGADTAKSPTTGTPLEIDGSVKQFFSELSQGNFFGRRGGGGGGRGAVEVIVVAGGPMSRPNMGGNVETKLTAEQIERIMNPDKFDPMTYGIPDLLKKVVTSENTIAYVPDSMWQPFSGVINSARPTLESLSNLVTTSYTKKTNGGWTLYEPTRMGTARAAKVDRKGLAQFIASANANDGSPTIQAQVNYALAQISPPAFQGIDGAFLRYAKVGSFFSASDWAFNRMLGKLQPTELQTLTRGGSITAGQLSSGASEEFRRMTYDFRQGPNITPPQPAGQQNGQANGQLPAQQLLGGMFMSANIAGQGGGPMRFNFGGMGGYQTERTIAMPNGVPRATVIKLQITSQQTWIATMDDKSKRPIGAGELAFQKALEQNPAMAGNMGFLPPKPVSFREAKTTSYNLNAQLLPNARLDADVSEMVAVGNGGLTYNELPAQFRSQVDSMATRMIQGGQRGGGGGQGGRRGGQGAPPPAR
;
A
#
# COMPACT_ATOMS: atom_id res chain seq x y z
N MET A 1 44.09 -53.02 -25.73
CA MET A 1 42.81 -53.59 -25.22
C MET A 1 42.54 -53.30 -23.74
N VAL A 2 43.55 -53.07 -22.89
CA VAL A 2 43.34 -52.78 -21.44
C VAL A 2 42.73 -51.38 -21.19
N THR A 3 42.95 -50.41 -22.08
CA THR A 3 42.40 -49.04 -21.96
C THR A 3 40.90 -48.92 -22.31
N VAL A 4 40.34 -49.90 -23.04
CA VAL A 4 38.92 -49.89 -23.43
C VAL A 4 38.02 -50.47 -22.34
N PHE A 5 38.56 -51.37 -21.48
CA PHE A 5 37.81 -51.93 -20.35
C PHE A 5 37.67 -50.96 -19.15
N ALA A 6 38.63 -50.04 -18.95
CA ALA A 6 38.52 -49.01 -17.91
C ALA A 6 37.47 -47.93 -18.22
N LEU A 7 37.20 -47.65 -19.51
CA LEU A 7 36.16 -46.70 -19.92
C LEU A 7 34.74 -47.31 -19.87
N LEU A 8 34.59 -48.61 -20.07
CA LEU A 8 33.28 -49.28 -19.91
C LEU A 8 32.90 -49.52 -18.44
N ALA A 9 33.88 -49.76 -17.55
CA ALA A 9 33.61 -49.92 -16.11
C ALA A 9 33.17 -48.60 -15.44
N THR A 10 33.68 -47.45 -15.88
CA THR A 10 33.27 -46.14 -15.35
C THR A 10 31.86 -45.73 -15.78
N ALA A 11 31.40 -46.16 -16.96
CA ALA A 11 30.03 -45.91 -17.43
C ALA A 11 28.96 -46.76 -16.71
N THR A 12 29.27 -48.00 -16.32
CA THR A 12 28.36 -48.86 -15.52
C THR A 12 28.35 -48.48 -14.04
N LEU A 13 29.48 -48.06 -13.46
CA LEU A 13 29.54 -47.54 -12.09
C LEU A 13 28.75 -46.23 -11.90
N SER A 14 28.63 -45.40 -12.95
CA SER A 14 27.78 -44.19 -12.90
C SER A 14 26.29 -44.50 -12.91
N LYS A 15 25.85 -45.61 -13.53
CA LYS A 15 24.43 -45.97 -13.60
C LYS A 15 23.96 -46.67 -12.32
N ALA A 16 24.81 -47.49 -11.70
CA ALA A 16 24.46 -48.28 -10.51
C ALA A 16 24.24 -47.46 -9.21
N ARG A 17 24.69 -46.21 -9.13
CA ARG A 17 24.56 -45.39 -7.90
C ARG A 17 23.36 -44.43 -7.91
N VAL A 18 22.76 -44.18 -9.06
CA VAL A 18 21.58 -43.29 -9.18
C VAL A 18 20.31 -43.99 -8.65
N ASP A 19 20.32 -45.32 -8.63
CA ASP A 19 19.26 -46.17 -8.11
C ASP A 19 19.41 -46.49 -6.60
N ALA A 20 20.30 -45.79 -5.89
CA ALA A 20 20.43 -45.95 -4.44
C ALA A 20 19.12 -45.52 -3.75
N ASP A 21 18.59 -46.37 -2.89
CA ASP A 21 17.43 -46.03 -2.06
C ASP A 21 17.84 -45.07 -0.95
N VAL A 22 17.02 -44.06 -0.70
CA VAL A 22 17.22 -43.08 0.36
C VAL A 22 16.01 -43.07 1.29
N THR A 23 16.29 -42.91 2.58
CA THR A 23 15.28 -42.64 3.61
C THR A 23 15.61 -41.31 4.26
N ILE A 24 14.66 -40.38 4.23
CA ILE A 24 14.77 -39.05 4.82
C ILE A 24 13.60 -38.89 5.79
N ALA A 25 13.92 -38.76 7.07
CA ALA A 25 12.92 -38.47 8.10
C ALA A 25 12.18 -37.14 7.79
N PRO A 26 10.88 -37.04 8.14
CA PRO A 26 10.10 -35.83 7.91
C PRO A 26 10.80 -34.57 8.41
N THR A 27 11.06 -33.62 7.53
CA THR A 27 11.72 -32.34 7.89
C THR A 27 11.49 -31.28 6.83
N VAL A 28 11.76 -30.01 7.15
CA VAL A 28 11.88 -28.92 6.17
C VAL A 28 13.35 -28.54 6.05
N MET A 29 13.84 -28.39 4.82
CA MET A 29 15.19 -27.86 4.58
C MET A 29 15.25 -27.08 3.25
N PRO A 30 16.22 -26.17 3.09
CA PRO A 30 16.49 -25.52 1.81
C PRO A 30 16.82 -26.53 0.70
N VAL A 31 16.41 -26.24 -0.54
CA VAL A 31 16.67 -27.08 -1.72
C VAL A 31 18.16 -27.42 -1.84
N GLU A 32 19.06 -26.45 -1.68
CA GLU A 32 20.51 -26.72 -1.77
C GLU A 32 21.00 -27.76 -0.77
N GLN A 33 20.48 -27.73 0.47
CA GLN A 33 20.84 -28.70 1.50
C GLN A 33 20.28 -30.09 1.18
N LEU A 34 19.04 -30.16 0.66
CA LEU A 34 18.45 -31.42 0.20
C LEU A 34 19.28 -32.03 -0.94
N LEU A 35 19.66 -31.23 -1.93
CA LEU A 35 20.45 -31.69 -3.08
C LEU A 35 21.84 -32.18 -2.67
N ALA A 36 22.50 -31.50 -1.73
CA ALA A 36 23.77 -31.97 -1.16
C ALA A 36 23.61 -33.35 -0.50
N LYS A 37 22.56 -33.54 0.32
CA LYS A 37 22.26 -34.81 1.01
C LYS A 37 21.95 -35.96 0.05
N LEU A 38 21.20 -35.69 -1.02
CA LEU A 38 20.94 -36.68 -2.08
C LEU A 38 22.20 -37.00 -2.88
N GLY A 39 23.10 -36.01 -3.04
CA GLY A 39 24.40 -36.17 -3.68
C GLY A 39 25.33 -37.10 -2.89
N GLU A 40 25.37 -36.95 -1.56
CA GLU A 40 26.10 -37.85 -0.67
C GLU A 40 25.62 -39.31 -0.81
N SER A 41 24.31 -39.51 -0.94
CA SER A 41 23.72 -40.85 -1.04
C SER A 41 23.97 -41.53 -2.39
N SER A 42 23.99 -40.76 -3.49
CA SER A 42 24.17 -41.29 -4.86
C SER A 42 25.59 -41.15 -5.42
N GLY A 43 26.48 -40.42 -4.73
CA GLY A 43 27.82 -40.09 -5.22
C GLY A 43 27.83 -39.18 -6.45
N GLN A 44 26.75 -38.46 -6.72
CA GLN A 44 26.62 -37.48 -7.81
C GLN A 44 26.55 -36.07 -7.23
N THR A 45 27.03 -35.06 -7.96
CA THR A 45 26.85 -33.66 -7.55
C THR A 45 25.53 -33.13 -8.09
N TYR A 46 24.67 -32.66 -7.19
CA TYR A 46 23.45 -31.94 -7.54
C TYR A 46 23.56 -30.49 -7.08
N THR A 47 23.35 -29.56 -8.00
CA THR A 47 23.30 -28.12 -7.73
C THR A 47 21.94 -27.55 -8.10
N CYS A 48 21.68 -26.30 -7.75
CA CYS A 48 20.50 -25.59 -8.23
C CYS A 48 20.81 -24.11 -8.53
N ASP A 49 19.95 -23.50 -9.34
CA ASP A 49 20.02 -22.07 -9.61
C ASP A 49 19.84 -21.23 -8.33
N ALA A 50 20.42 -20.03 -8.32
CA ALA A 50 20.28 -19.09 -7.20
C ALA A 50 18.82 -18.80 -6.83
N LYS A 51 17.90 -18.88 -7.81
CA LYS A 51 16.45 -18.70 -7.60
C LYS A 51 15.82 -19.81 -6.78
N LEU A 52 16.40 -21.02 -6.75
CA LEU A 52 15.87 -22.18 -6.02
C LEU A 52 16.63 -22.45 -4.72
N ARG A 53 17.91 -22.04 -4.62
CA ARG A 53 18.80 -22.33 -3.48
C ARG A 53 18.15 -22.27 -2.10
N GLY A 54 17.49 -21.15 -1.79
CA GLY A 54 16.82 -20.92 -0.51
C GLY A 54 15.33 -21.27 -0.46
N ASP A 55 14.78 -21.98 -1.45
CA ASP A 55 13.39 -22.46 -1.34
C ASP A 55 13.35 -23.58 -0.31
N ALA A 56 12.39 -23.52 0.62
CA ALA A 56 12.22 -24.55 1.64
C ALA A 56 11.33 -25.68 1.11
N ILE A 57 11.76 -26.93 1.29
CA ILE A 57 10.98 -28.12 0.97
C ILE A 57 10.75 -28.93 2.23
N PHE A 58 9.49 -29.28 2.50
CA PHE A 58 9.17 -30.38 3.39
C PHE A 58 9.36 -31.70 2.65
N ILE A 59 10.11 -32.62 3.23
CA ILE A 59 10.39 -33.93 2.65
C ILE A 59 10.25 -35.03 3.71
N SER A 60 9.58 -36.11 3.33
CA SER A 60 9.55 -37.40 4.01
C SER A 60 9.71 -38.46 2.93
N VAL A 61 10.71 -39.33 3.06
CA VAL A 61 10.98 -40.39 2.07
C VAL A 61 11.34 -41.66 2.83
N ASN A 62 10.76 -42.79 2.43
CA ASN A 62 11.06 -44.09 3.00
C ASN A 62 11.42 -45.09 1.89
N GLY A 63 12.71 -45.41 1.75
CA GLY A 63 13.22 -46.42 0.83
C GLY A 63 12.89 -46.16 -0.63
N LYS A 64 13.13 -44.93 -1.13
CA LYS A 64 12.89 -44.57 -2.53
C LYS A 64 14.20 -44.32 -3.28
N PRO A 65 14.31 -44.71 -4.57
CA PRO A 65 15.48 -44.38 -5.38
C PRO A 65 15.72 -42.87 -5.46
N VAL A 66 16.98 -42.44 -5.33
CA VAL A 66 17.35 -41.00 -5.42
C VAL A 66 16.82 -40.36 -6.70
N ALA A 67 16.86 -41.04 -7.85
CA ALA A 67 16.29 -40.55 -9.10
C ALA A 67 14.79 -40.23 -9.00
N GLU A 68 14.02 -41.07 -8.30
CA GLU A 68 12.59 -40.85 -8.10
C GLU A 68 12.38 -39.62 -7.22
N VAL A 69 13.13 -39.48 -6.13
CA VAL A 69 13.08 -38.28 -5.25
C VAL A 69 13.38 -37.01 -6.04
N LEU A 70 14.46 -37.00 -6.84
CA LEU A 70 14.87 -35.84 -7.65
C LEU A 70 13.80 -35.45 -8.68
N ASN A 71 13.11 -36.43 -9.28
CA ASN A 71 12.01 -36.17 -10.20
C ASN A 71 10.81 -35.53 -9.49
N GLN A 72 10.46 -36.00 -8.28
CA GLN A 72 9.36 -35.40 -7.51
C GLN A 72 9.72 -33.99 -7.00
N VAL A 73 10.97 -33.76 -6.58
CA VAL A 73 11.46 -32.42 -6.21
C VAL A 73 11.36 -31.45 -7.39
N ALA A 74 11.82 -31.85 -8.57
CA ALA A 74 11.68 -31.04 -9.78
C ALA A 74 10.21 -30.78 -10.13
N GLY A 75 9.37 -31.81 -10.00
CA GLY A 75 7.92 -31.72 -10.23
C GLY A 75 7.26 -30.67 -9.34
N VAL A 76 7.46 -30.72 -8.03
CA VAL A 76 6.82 -29.79 -7.07
C VAL A 76 7.32 -28.35 -7.21
N LEU A 77 8.57 -28.15 -7.68
CA LEU A 77 9.14 -26.82 -7.91
C LEU A 77 8.82 -26.23 -9.30
N HIS A 78 8.22 -27.02 -10.20
CA HIS A 78 8.19 -26.77 -11.65
C HIS A 78 9.58 -26.44 -12.22
N ALA A 79 10.58 -27.21 -11.80
CA ALA A 79 11.96 -27.09 -12.24
C ALA A 79 12.34 -28.22 -13.20
N GLN A 80 13.49 -28.11 -13.85
CA GLN A 80 14.03 -29.12 -14.76
C GLN A 80 15.49 -29.42 -14.42
N TRP A 81 15.94 -30.63 -14.74
CA TRP A 81 17.32 -31.05 -14.53
C TRP A 81 18.15 -30.83 -15.79
N ASP A 82 19.19 -30.02 -15.68
CA ASP A 82 20.19 -29.83 -16.73
C ASP A 82 21.46 -30.61 -16.38
N LYS A 83 21.94 -31.44 -17.31
CA LYS A 83 23.21 -32.16 -17.13
C LYS A 83 24.37 -31.21 -17.33
N THR A 84 25.28 -31.15 -16.37
CA THR A 84 26.51 -30.35 -16.42
C THR A 84 27.74 -31.26 -16.48
N SER A 85 28.92 -30.67 -16.66
CA SER A 85 30.19 -31.42 -16.58
C SER A 85 30.48 -31.96 -15.18
N GLN A 86 29.93 -31.34 -14.14
CA GLN A 86 30.16 -31.70 -12.74
C GLN A 86 29.05 -32.57 -12.14
N GLY A 87 27.89 -32.71 -12.81
CA GLY A 87 26.75 -33.45 -12.29
C GLY A 87 25.45 -32.97 -12.91
N PHE A 88 24.44 -32.66 -12.08
CA PHE A 88 23.15 -32.15 -12.54
C PHE A 88 22.79 -30.85 -11.83
N ASN A 89 22.25 -29.88 -12.57
CA ASN A 89 21.79 -28.61 -12.04
C ASN A 89 20.27 -28.50 -12.17
N LEU A 90 19.59 -28.24 -11.05
CA LEU A 90 18.16 -27.98 -11.02
C LEU A 90 17.91 -26.52 -11.40
N THR A 91 17.26 -26.30 -12.54
CA THR A 91 17.02 -24.97 -13.09
C THR A 91 15.54 -24.67 -13.19
N ILE A 92 15.22 -23.37 -13.09
CA ILE A 92 13.88 -22.87 -13.40
C ILE A 92 13.98 -21.85 -14.51
N THR A 93 13.36 -22.17 -15.64
CA THR A 93 13.43 -21.33 -16.84
C THR A 93 12.54 -20.10 -16.70
N ALA A 94 12.91 -19.00 -17.35
CA ALA A 94 12.07 -17.80 -17.40
C ALA A 94 10.67 -18.08 -18.00
N PRO A 95 10.52 -18.89 -19.07
CA PRO A 95 9.21 -19.32 -19.57
C PRO A 95 8.34 -20.02 -18.51
N THR A 96 8.93 -20.89 -17.67
CA THR A 96 8.16 -21.56 -16.60
C THR A 96 7.67 -20.57 -15.55
N ILE A 97 8.51 -19.62 -15.12
CA ILE A 97 8.11 -18.57 -14.18
C ILE A 97 6.96 -17.73 -14.76
N LEU A 98 7.09 -17.31 -16.03
CA LEU A 98 6.05 -16.52 -16.70
C LEU A 98 4.74 -17.30 -16.87
N LYS A 99 4.83 -18.61 -17.16
CA LYS A 99 3.67 -19.48 -17.23
C LYS A 99 2.97 -19.56 -15.88
N ASP A 100 3.70 -19.85 -14.81
CA ASP A 100 3.11 -19.97 -13.46
C ASP A 100 2.47 -18.66 -12.99
N GLN A 101 3.11 -17.52 -13.27
CA GLN A 101 2.53 -16.19 -12.99
C GLN A 101 1.25 -15.94 -13.79
N LYS A 102 1.23 -16.33 -15.08
CA LYS A 102 0.08 -16.14 -15.96
C LYS A 102 -1.09 -17.04 -15.55
N ASP A 103 -0.83 -18.32 -15.31
CA ASP A 103 -1.84 -19.30 -14.93
C ASP A 103 -2.47 -18.91 -13.59
N GLU A 104 -1.65 -18.50 -12.61
CA GLU A 104 -2.13 -17.99 -11.34
C GLU A 104 -2.97 -16.71 -11.51
N ALA A 105 -2.48 -15.74 -12.28
CA ALA A 105 -3.22 -14.49 -12.50
C ALA A 105 -4.60 -14.73 -13.13
N ILE A 106 -4.74 -15.74 -13.99
CA ILE A 106 -6.03 -16.15 -14.57
C ILE A 106 -6.94 -16.77 -13.51
N VAL A 107 -6.43 -17.68 -12.66
CA VAL A 107 -7.20 -18.25 -11.55
C VAL A 107 -7.73 -17.15 -10.64
N ARG A 108 -6.87 -16.18 -10.28
CA ARG A 108 -7.24 -15.05 -9.42
C ARG A 108 -8.25 -14.11 -10.07
N ALA A 109 -8.13 -13.87 -11.37
CA ALA A 109 -9.12 -13.12 -12.12
C ALA A 109 -10.50 -13.82 -12.12
N ASN A 110 -10.53 -15.15 -12.27
CA ASN A 110 -11.77 -15.92 -12.18
C ASN A 110 -12.40 -15.88 -10.79
N GLU A 111 -11.59 -16.01 -9.73
CA GLU A 111 -12.05 -15.85 -8.34
C GLU A 111 -12.66 -14.46 -8.13
N MET A 112 -11.97 -13.42 -8.59
CA MET A 112 -12.43 -12.03 -8.49
C MET A 112 -13.75 -11.80 -9.24
N ILE A 113 -13.88 -12.28 -10.48
CA ILE A 113 -15.11 -12.19 -11.27
C ILE A 113 -16.26 -12.94 -10.59
N THR A 114 -15.99 -14.12 -10.04
CA THR A 114 -16.99 -14.92 -9.34
C THR A 114 -17.49 -14.21 -8.09
N THR A 115 -16.57 -13.70 -7.26
CA THR A 115 -16.90 -12.91 -6.07
C THR A 115 -17.64 -11.63 -6.44
N ALA A 116 -17.23 -10.92 -7.49
CA ALA A 116 -17.92 -9.74 -8.01
C ALA A 116 -19.37 -10.05 -8.42
N LYS A 117 -19.60 -11.15 -9.14
CA LYS A 117 -20.95 -11.60 -9.52
C LYS A 117 -21.81 -11.95 -8.30
N THR A 118 -21.25 -12.63 -7.30
CA THR A 118 -21.95 -12.92 -6.04
C THR A 118 -22.34 -11.63 -5.33
N HIS A 119 -21.43 -10.67 -5.21
CA HIS A 119 -21.73 -9.36 -4.62
C HIS A 119 -22.78 -8.57 -5.40
N LEU A 120 -22.76 -8.63 -6.72
CA LEU A 120 -23.77 -7.99 -7.56
C LEU A 120 -25.16 -8.60 -7.33
N ASN A 121 -25.24 -9.93 -7.26
CA ASN A 121 -26.48 -10.65 -6.99
C ASN A 121 -27.03 -10.32 -5.60
N ASP A 122 -26.16 -10.27 -4.58
CA ASP A 122 -26.54 -9.91 -3.22
C ASP A 122 -26.98 -8.44 -3.11
N ALA A 123 -26.29 -7.54 -3.79
CA ALA A 123 -26.68 -6.13 -3.87
C ALA A 123 -28.05 -5.99 -4.52
N ASN A 124 -28.29 -6.62 -5.67
CA ASN A 124 -29.57 -6.55 -6.38
C ASN A 124 -30.74 -7.10 -5.56
N LYS A 125 -30.51 -8.13 -4.73
CA LYS A 125 -31.54 -8.66 -3.81
C LYS A 125 -31.86 -7.72 -2.65
N ARG A 126 -30.93 -6.83 -2.27
CA ARG A 126 -31.01 -5.99 -1.07
C ARG A 126 -31.33 -4.52 -1.35
N ILE A 127 -31.30 -4.08 -2.61
CA ILE A 127 -31.68 -2.71 -2.98
C ILE A 127 -33.21 -2.63 -3.01
N ASP A 128 -33.77 -2.56 -1.81
CA ASP A 128 -35.10 -2.03 -1.57
C ASP A 128 -34.90 -0.59 -1.08
N PHE A 129 -35.15 0.39 -1.97
CA PHE A 129 -34.99 1.81 -1.67
C PHE A 129 -35.87 2.25 -0.51
N ASP A 130 -37.04 1.65 -0.34
CA ASP A 130 -37.95 1.95 0.76
C ASP A 130 -37.40 1.41 2.09
N ALA A 131 -36.86 0.19 2.08
CA ALA A 131 -36.18 -0.37 3.25
C ALA A 131 -34.96 0.48 3.66
N MET A 132 -34.17 0.98 2.70
CA MET A 132 -33.03 1.86 2.99
C MET A 132 -33.47 3.19 3.58
N LYS A 133 -34.51 3.81 3.02
CA LYS A 133 -35.07 5.05 3.55
C LYS A 133 -35.57 4.86 4.99
N LYS A 134 -36.20 3.72 5.28
CA LYS A 134 -36.63 3.34 6.62
C LYS A 134 -35.45 3.12 7.58
N GLU A 135 -34.39 2.43 7.14
CA GLU A 135 -33.18 2.19 7.93
C GLU A 135 -32.43 3.50 8.24
N GLN A 136 -32.34 4.41 7.26
CA GLN A 136 -31.78 5.75 7.46
C GLN A 136 -32.61 6.59 8.43
N GLU A 137 -33.94 6.57 8.31
CA GLU A 137 -34.83 7.27 9.24
C GLU A 137 -34.68 6.70 10.66
N GLN A 138 -34.58 5.39 10.81
CA GLN A 138 -34.30 4.74 12.09
C GLN A 138 -32.92 5.12 12.66
N MET A 139 -31.90 5.19 11.81
CA MET A 139 -30.57 5.64 12.22
C MET A 139 -30.60 7.12 12.62
N ARG A 140 -31.34 7.96 11.91
CA ARG A 140 -31.55 9.37 12.27
C ARG A 140 -32.26 9.50 13.62
N GLN A 141 -33.33 8.73 13.82
CA GLN A 141 -34.04 8.70 15.10
C GLN A 141 -33.14 8.23 16.25
N ARG A 142 -32.28 7.22 16.03
CA ARG A 142 -31.28 6.81 17.03
C ARG A 142 -30.27 7.91 17.33
N VAL A 143 -29.74 8.60 16.30
CA VAL A 143 -28.80 9.71 16.49
C VAL A 143 -29.47 10.89 17.20
N GLU A 144 -30.68 11.26 16.82
CA GLU A 144 -31.47 12.31 17.47
C GLU A 144 -31.76 11.95 18.93
N GLN A 145 -32.14 10.69 19.22
CA GLN A 145 -32.33 10.20 20.59
C GLN A 145 -31.04 10.24 21.41
N MET A 146 -29.89 9.90 20.81
CA MET A 146 -28.58 10.00 21.48
C MET A 146 -28.21 11.45 21.79
N VAL A 147 -28.47 12.39 20.86
CA VAL A 147 -28.19 13.81 21.06
C VAL A 147 -29.12 14.43 22.11
N GLN A 148 -30.40 14.07 22.09
CA GLN A 148 -31.40 14.59 23.04
C GLN A 148 -31.24 13.99 24.44
N GLY A 149 -30.75 12.75 24.56
CA GLY A 149 -30.62 12.06 25.84
C GLY A 149 -29.50 12.58 26.75
N GLY A 150 -28.61 13.46 26.28
CA GLY A 150 -27.46 13.96 27.05
C GLY A 150 -26.49 12.88 27.56
N GLY A 151 -26.70 11.62 27.16
CA GLY A 151 -25.97 10.46 27.62
C GLY A 151 -24.63 10.33 26.89
N GLN A 152 -23.58 10.04 27.65
CA GLN A 152 -22.30 9.61 27.09
C GLN A 152 -22.56 8.44 26.13
N ILE A 153 -22.19 8.62 24.86
CA ILE A 153 -22.37 7.58 23.85
C ILE A 153 -21.48 6.41 24.26
N SER A 154 -22.09 5.26 24.58
CA SER A 154 -21.30 4.07 24.89
C SER A 154 -20.52 3.68 23.62
N PRO A 155 -19.23 3.32 23.73
CA PRO A 155 -18.45 2.83 22.60
C PRO A 155 -19.11 1.65 21.86
N ASP A 156 -19.99 0.90 22.54
CA ASP A 156 -20.73 -0.22 21.97
C ASP A 156 -21.85 0.20 20.99
N ALA A 157 -22.42 1.41 21.14
CA ALA A 157 -23.46 1.90 20.23
C ALA A 157 -22.94 2.17 18.80
N PHE A 158 -21.62 2.24 18.62
CA PHE A 158 -20.94 2.38 17.33
C PHE A 158 -20.36 1.08 16.78
N ARG A 159 -20.77 -0.08 17.30
CA ARG A 159 -20.41 -1.38 16.71
C ARG A 159 -21.14 -1.57 15.37
N ILE A 160 -20.61 -0.94 14.32
CA ILE A 160 -21.03 -1.23 12.95
C ILE A 160 -20.44 -2.59 12.61
N ASP A 161 -21.30 -3.59 12.47
CA ASP A 161 -20.92 -4.91 12.00
C ASP A 161 -20.18 -4.78 10.66
N ALA A 162 -19.03 -5.44 10.53
CA ALA A 162 -18.26 -5.49 9.27
C ALA A 162 -19.11 -6.01 8.09
N SER A 163 -20.13 -6.84 8.36
CA SER A 163 -21.12 -7.25 7.37
C SER A 163 -21.99 -6.08 6.90
N GLN A 164 -22.37 -5.17 7.80
CA GLN A 164 -23.12 -3.95 7.47
C GLN A 164 -22.25 -2.92 6.75
N ILE A 165 -20.98 -2.75 7.13
CA ILE A 165 -20.05 -1.89 6.38
C ILE A 165 -19.93 -2.37 4.93
N ARG A 166 -19.74 -3.69 4.74
CA ARG A 166 -19.69 -4.30 3.40
C ARG A 166 -21.00 -4.15 2.64
N ALA A 167 -22.14 -4.41 3.28
CA ALA A 167 -23.45 -4.18 2.68
C ALA A 167 -23.65 -2.71 2.27
N ASN A 168 -23.20 -1.77 3.10
CA ASN A 168 -23.26 -0.34 2.82
C ASN A 168 -22.30 0.10 1.71
N GLN A 169 -21.15 -0.56 1.57
CA GLN A 169 -20.25 -0.32 0.42
C GLN A 169 -20.89 -0.79 -0.89
N LEU A 170 -21.56 -1.95 -0.91
CA LEU A 170 -22.28 -2.43 -2.11
C LEU A 170 -23.53 -1.60 -2.44
N ARG A 171 -24.03 -0.80 -1.49
CA ARG A 171 -25.10 0.18 -1.71
C ARG A 171 -24.62 1.46 -2.41
N ASP A 172 -23.32 1.69 -2.49
CA ASP A 172 -22.77 2.82 -3.25
C ASP A 172 -22.88 2.59 -4.76
N PRO A 173 -23.46 3.55 -5.53
CA PRO A 173 -23.60 3.44 -6.99
C PRO A 173 -22.29 3.13 -7.70
N GLY A 174 -21.21 3.79 -7.31
CA GLY A 174 -19.92 3.60 -7.97
C GLY A 174 -19.25 2.29 -7.62
N THR A 175 -19.45 1.77 -6.40
CA THR A 175 -19.05 0.38 -6.09
C THR A 175 -19.79 -0.62 -6.95
N ARG A 176 -21.10 -0.45 -7.16
CA ARG A 176 -21.85 -1.31 -8.11
C ARG A 176 -21.35 -1.17 -9.54
N ALA A 177 -21.08 0.05 -10.00
CA ALA A 177 -20.55 0.28 -11.33
C ALA A 177 -19.21 -0.43 -11.53
N LEU A 178 -18.29 -0.31 -10.57
CA LEU A 178 -17.03 -1.05 -10.59
C LEU A 178 -17.25 -2.56 -10.65
N VAL A 179 -18.08 -3.12 -9.77
CA VAL A 179 -18.38 -4.55 -9.74
C VAL A 179 -18.97 -5.04 -11.07
N LYS A 180 -19.87 -4.26 -11.68
CA LYS A 180 -20.42 -4.55 -13.03
C LYS A 180 -19.34 -4.52 -14.10
N ILE A 181 -18.44 -3.53 -14.07
CA ILE A 181 -17.30 -3.43 -15.01
C ILE A 181 -16.41 -4.67 -14.87
N LEU A 182 -15.94 -4.97 -13.66
CA LEU A 182 -15.07 -6.13 -13.38
C LEU A 182 -15.75 -7.45 -13.81
N SER A 183 -17.03 -7.61 -13.53
CA SER A 183 -17.81 -8.81 -13.92
C SER A 183 -17.99 -8.96 -15.43
N SER A 184 -17.81 -7.89 -16.20
CA SER A 184 -17.92 -7.87 -17.66
C SER A 184 -16.58 -8.05 -18.39
N MET A 185 -15.45 -8.00 -17.67
CA MET A 185 -14.13 -8.22 -18.23
C MET A 185 -13.87 -9.71 -18.48
N SER A 186 -13.00 -10.01 -19.46
CA SER A 186 -12.48 -11.37 -19.61
C SER A 186 -11.50 -11.69 -18.46
N PRO A 187 -11.42 -12.95 -18.01
CA PRO A 187 -10.41 -13.35 -17.03
C PRO A 187 -8.98 -13.04 -17.50
N GLN A 188 -8.71 -13.11 -18.81
CA GLN A 188 -7.39 -12.84 -19.38
C GLN A 188 -7.01 -11.36 -19.32
N ASP A 189 -7.97 -10.45 -19.52
CA ASP A 189 -7.70 -9.01 -19.39
C ASP A 189 -7.50 -8.63 -17.93
N LEU A 190 -8.35 -9.14 -17.05
CA LEU A 190 -8.25 -8.88 -15.61
C LEU A 190 -7.00 -9.53 -15.00
N ALA A 191 -6.54 -10.69 -15.51
CA ALA A 191 -5.30 -11.33 -15.09
C ALA A 191 -4.09 -10.39 -15.19
N ARG A 192 -4.09 -9.46 -16.15
CA ARG A 192 -2.98 -8.49 -16.31
C ARG A 192 -2.84 -7.57 -15.08
N ALA A 193 -3.93 -7.32 -14.34
CA ALA A 193 -3.92 -6.55 -13.10
C ALA A 193 -3.15 -7.21 -11.95
N PHE A 194 -2.84 -8.51 -12.03
CA PHE A 194 -2.14 -9.27 -10.98
C PHE A 194 -0.65 -9.48 -11.26
N GLN A 195 -0.10 -8.88 -12.32
CA GLN A 195 1.28 -9.13 -12.77
C GLN A 195 2.34 -8.26 -12.07
N GLY A 196 2.08 -7.77 -10.86
CA GLY A 196 3.04 -6.98 -10.07
C GLY A 196 3.26 -5.55 -10.58
N LYS A 197 2.36 -5.05 -11.44
CA LYS A 197 2.45 -3.74 -12.07
C LYS A 197 1.11 -3.03 -12.01
N ARG A 198 1.16 -1.70 -12.01
CA ARG A 198 -0.05 -0.89 -12.21
C ARG A 198 -0.52 -1.04 -13.65
N VAL A 199 -1.82 -1.27 -13.82
CA VAL A 199 -2.45 -1.39 -15.13
C VAL A 199 -3.59 -0.41 -15.23
N VAL A 200 -3.66 0.32 -16.35
CA VAL A 200 -4.78 1.22 -16.65
C VAL A 200 -5.56 0.65 -17.81
N PHE A 201 -6.82 0.30 -17.56
CA PHE A 201 -7.77 -0.02 -18.61
C PHE A 201 -8.54 1.24 -18.98
N SER A 202 -8.79 1.46 -20.27
CA SER A 202 -9.48 2.65 -20.78
C SER A 202 -10.43 2.30 -21.92
N THR A 203 -11.59 2.95 -21.99
CA THR A 203 -12.49 2.85 -23.15
C THR A 203 -11.90 3.49 -24.41
N SER A 204 -10.87 4.32 -24.26
CA SER A 204 -10.14 4.98 -25.34
C SER A 204 -8.63 4.85 -25.04
N PRO A 205 -8.05 3.64 -25.19
CA PRO A 205 -6.70 3.36 -24.70
C PRO A 205 -5.62 4.04 -25.54
N ASN A 206 -4.57 4.51 -24.89
CA ASN A 206 -3.30 4.87 -25.53
C ASN A 206 -2.26 3.72 -25.41
N ALA A 207 -1.03 3.95 -25.87
CA ALA A 207 0.02 2.93 -25.89
C ALA A 207 0.42 2.36 -24.51
N LEU A 208 0.10 3.07 -23.42
CA LEU A 208 0.36 2.65 -22.03
C LEU A 208 -0.88 2.08 -21.34
N GLN A 209 -2.02 2.04 -22.02
CA GLN A 209 -3.30 1.60 -21.48
C GLN A 209 -3.76 0.34 -22.21
N LEU A 210 -4.59 -0.43 -21.52
CA LEU A 210 -5.29 -1.57 -22.10
C LEU A 210 -6.72 -1.19 -22.46
N PRO A 211 -7.33 -1.81 -23.48
CA PRO A 211 -8.74 -1.59 -23.75
C PRO A 211 -9.58 -2.05 -22.55
N LEU A 212 -10.45 -1.17 -22.05
CA LEU A 212 -11.53 -1.50 -21.13
C LEU A 212 -12.71 -1.98 -21.99
N GLY A 213 -12.71 -3.27 -22.32
CA GLY A 213 -13.77 -3.90 -23.10
C GLY A 213 -15.12 -3.94 -22.40
N GLY A 214 -16.08 -4.62 -23.02
CA GLY A 214 -17.40 -4.87 -22.45
C GLY A 214 -18.32 -3.63 -22.43
N ARG A 215 -19.14 -3.52 -21.39
CA ARG A 215 -20.20 -2.49 -21.27
C ARG A 215 -19.79 -1.29 -20.41
N ALA A 216 -18.49 -1.02 -20.27
CA ALA A 216 -18.00 -0.03 -19.31
C ALA A 216 -18.55 1.38 -19.54
N MET A 217 -18.67 1.82 -20.79
CA MET A 217 -19.26 3.11 -21.14
C MET A 217 -20.75 3.18 -20.75
N GLU A 218 -21.52 2.15 -21.08
CA GLU A 218 -22.95 2.06 -20.70
C GLU A 218 -23.13 2.05 -19.18
N ILE A 219 -22.28 1.31 -18.46
CA ILE A 219 -22.29 1.24 -17.00
C ILE A 219 -21.96 2.61 -16.39
N ALA A 220 -20.99 3.35 -16.95
CA ALA A 220 -20.64 4.69 -16.50
C ALA A 220 -21.78 5.70 -16.73
N VAL A 221 -22.47 5.62 -17.87
CA VAL A 221 -23.67 6.44 -18.14
C VAL A 221 -24.79 6.11 -17.14
N ALA A 222 -25.04 4.82 -16.89
CA ALA A 222 -26.03 4.39 -15.91
C ALA A 222 -25.70 4.86 -14.48
N LEU A 223 -24.41 4.86 -14.11
CA LEU A 223 -23.94 5.43 -12.84
C LEU A 223 -24.28 6.92 -12.73
N GLY A 224 -24.07 7.71 -13.79
CA GLY A 224 -24.41 9.13 -13.81
C GLY A 224 -25.90 9.40 -13.59
N VAL A 225 -26.76 8.57 -14.20
CA VAL A 225 -28.22 8.63 -13.97
C VAL A 225 -28.55 8.30 -12.53
N GLU A 226 -27.96 7.24 -11.98
CA GLU A 226 -28.18 6.79 -10.61
C GLU A 226 -27.72 7.81 -9.56
N GLU A 227 -26.54 8.41 -9.72
CA GLU A 227 -26.04 9.50 -8.87
C GLU A 227 -26.94 10.73 -8.92
N LYS A 228 -27.43 11.11 -10.12
CA LYS A 228 -28.38 12.21 -10.28
C LYS A 228 -29.69 11.91 -9.56
N GLN A 229 -30.25 10.71 -9.71
CA GLN A 229 -31.45 10.27 -9.01
C GLN A 229 -31.25 10.25 -7.49
N MET A 230 -30.12 9.77 -6.98
CA MET A 230 -29.82 9.79 -5.54
C MET A 230 -29.72 11.23 -5.01
N ARG A 231 -29.17 12.16 -5.79
CA ARG A 231 -29.10 13.58 -5.42
C ARG A 231 -30.49 14.24 -5.40
N GLU A 232 -31.36 13.89 -6.34
CA GLU A 232 -32.73 14.41 -6.46
C GLU A 232 -33.65 13.81 -5.38
N ASN A 233 -33.64 12.48 -5.22
CA ASN A 233 -34.46 11.74 -4.25
C ASN A 233 -33.95 11.88 -2.81
N GLY A 234 -32.64 12.05 -2.64
CA GLY A 234 -31.98 12.23 -1.35
C GLY A 234 -32.13 13.62 -0.73
N GLY A 235 -32.86 14.54 -1.39
CA GLY A 235 -33.46 15.73 -0.79
C GLY A 235 -32.67 16.39 0.35
N GLY A 236 -31.48 16.92 0.07
CA GLY A 236 -30.90 18.02 0.84
C GLY A 236 -30.39 17.77 2.28
N MET A 237 -30.26 16.54 2.79
CA MET A 237 -29.88 16.36 4.21
C MET A 237 -28.38 16.41 4.55
N MET A 238 -27.45 16.34 3.58
CA MET A 238 -26.00 16.48 3.85
C MET A 238 -25.27 17.54 3.02
N GLY A 239 -25.96 18.30 2.17
CA GLY A 239 -25.39 19.52 1.61
C GLY A 239 -25.41 20.61 2.69
N PRO A 240 -24.33 21.37 2.91
CA PRO A 240 -24.36 22.49 3.84
C PRO A 240 -25.52 23.39 3.44
N GLY A 241 -26.49 23.57 4.33
CA GLY A 241 -27.75 24.26 4.06
C GLY A 241 -27.47 25.56 3.31
N ARG A 242 -27.85 25.61 2.03
CA ARG A 242 -27.93 26.87 1.29
C ARG A 242 -28.87 27.74 2.10
N GLY A 243 -28.34 28.82 2.68
CA GLY A 243 -29.11 29.80 3.43
C GLY A 243 -30.36 30.18 2.65
N GLY A 244 -31.52 29.84 3.20
CA GLY A 244 -32.80 30.27 2.65
C GLY A 244 -32.90 31.79 2.64
N PRO A 245 -33.75 32.36 1.77
CA PRO A 245 -33.81 33.80 1.50
C PRO A 245 -34.53 34.53 2.63
N GLY A 246 -33.85 34.74 3.74
CA GLY A 246 -34.28 35.60 4.84
C GLY A 246 -33.80 37.04 4.64
N GLY A 247 -34.16 37.66 3.52
CA GLY A 247 -33.95 39.10 3.32
C GLY A 247 -34.84 39.87 4.28
N ARG A 248 -34.26 40.49 5.31
CA ARG A 248 -34.95 41.52 6.10
C ARG A 248 -35.08 42.79 5.25
N PRO A 249 -36.25 43.46 5.24
CA PRO A 249 -36.44 44.74 4.57
C PRO A 249 -35.67 45.85 5.31
N GLY A 250 -35.23 46.82 4.53
CA GLY A 250 -34.18 47.76 4.89
C GLY A 250 -34.48 48.73 6.04
N SER A 251 -33.39 49.16 6.66
CA SER A 251 -33.29 50.43 7.37
C SER A 251 -32.38 51.34 6.55
N GLY A 252 -32.99 52.33 5.90
CA GLY A 252 -32.27 53.41 5.22
C GLY A 252 -31.52 54.30 6.21
N GLY A 253 -30.39 54.82 5.76
CA GLY A 253 -29.65 55.89 6.39
C GLY A 253 -28.64 56.48 5.40
N PRO A 254 -28.44 57.81 5.33
CA PRO A 254 -28.17 58.48 4.06
C PRO A 254 -26.74 59.03 3.91
N GLY A 255 -26.31 59.16 2.65
CA GLY A 255 -25.46 60.28 2.20
C GLY A 255 -23.96 60.02 2.12
N GLY A 256 -23.34 60.39 0.99
CA GLY A 256 -21.90 60.65 0.96
C GLY A 256 -21.13 60.52 -0.36
N ARG A 257 -21.45 61.35 -1.35
CA ARG A 257 -20.58 61.92 -2.42
C ARG A 257 -19.81 61.05 -3.44
N PRO A 258 -19.89 61.38 -4.75
CA PRO A 258 -18.94 60.95 -5.78
C PRO A 258 -17.85 62.01 -6.02
N GLY A 259 -16.59 61.59 -6.12
CA GLY A 259 -15.49 62.37 -6.70
C GLY A 259 -14.66 61.43 -7.58
N GLY A 260 -14.62 61.63 -8.89
CA GLY A 260 -13.62 62.46 -9.58
C GLY A 260 -12.51 61.53 -10.10
N GLY A 261 -12.32 61.28 -11.39
CA GLY A 261 -12.26 62.23 -12.50
C GLY A 261 -10.84 62.77 -12.62
N GLY A 262 -9.98 62.12 -13.40
CA GLY A 262 -8.59 62.53 -13.62
C GLY A 262 -7.88 61.72 -14.70
N PRO A 263 -7.47 62.33 -15.84
CA PRO A 263 -6.93 61.65 -17.02
C PRO A 263 -5.42 61.87 -17.23
N GLY A 264 -4.85 61.15 -18.20
CA GLY A 264 -3.51 61.38 -18.79
C GLY A 264 -2.50 60.30 -18.41
N GLY A 265 -1.71 59.71 -19.29
CA GLY A 265 -1.26 60.06 -20.63
C GLY A 265 0.23 59.69 -20.70
N GLY A 266 0.68 58.98 -21.74
CA GLY A 266 2.12 58.68 -21.90
C GLY A 266 2.47 57.59 -22.90
N ARG A 267 2.69 57.99 -24.15
CA ARG A 267 3.40 57.25 -25.22
C ARG A 267 4.87 57.02 -24.85
N SER A 268 5.49 55.92 -25.32
CA SER A 268 6.59 55.90 -26.33
C SER A 268 7.54 54.68 -26.24
N GLY A 269 8.09 54.29 -27.42
CA GLY A 269 9.24 53.39 -27.65
C GLY A 269 8.87 51.93 -27.92
N ARG A 270 8.87 51.35 -29.13
CA ARG A 270 9.77 51.30 -30.33
C ARG A 270 11.01 50.41 -30.15
N GLY A 271 11.12 49.38 -31.00
CA GLY A 271 12.31 48.56 -31.29
C GLY A 271 12.23 47.14 -30.72
N GLY A 272 12.41 46.04 -31.45
CA GLY A 272 13.05 45.85 -32.74
C GLY A 272 12.84 44.44 -33.31
N ASN A 273 13.45 44.27 -34.46
CA ASN A 273 13.19 43.34 -35.55
C ASN A 273 14.11 42.10 -35.48
N GLY A 274 13.74 41.01 -36.18
CA GLY A 274 14.57 39.83 -36.47
C GLY A 274 13.75 38.54 -36.35
N GLY A 275 13.32 37.85 -37.41
CA GLY A 275 13.93 37.67 -38.73
C GLY A 275 14.77 36.38 -38.72
N GLY A 276 14.18 35.26 -39.16
CA GLY A 276 14.86 33.96 -39.17
C GLY A 276 14.06 32.89 -39.91
N ASN A 277 14.06 33.00 -41.23
CA ASN A 277 13.51 32.05 -42.20
C ASN A 277 14.47 30.83 -42.33
N GLY A 278 13.93 29.61 -42.43
CA GLY A 278 14.74 28.39 -42.55
C GLY A 278 13.89 27.21 -42.97
N GLY A 279 13.57 27.14 -44.27
CA GLY A 279 12.91 26.01 -44.90
C GLY A 279 13.83 24.79 -45.02
N GLY A 280 13.26 23.61 -44.81
CA GLY A 280 13.88 22.33 -45.07
C GLY A 280 12.81 21.33 -45.50
N GLN A 281 12.60 21.21 -46.82
CA GLN A 281 11.83 20.14 -47.44
C GLN A 281 12.62 18.83 -47.33
N GLY A 282 11.97 17.77 -46.85
CA GLY A 282 12.47 16.39 -46.89
C GLY A 282 11.27 15.46 -47.00
N GLY A 283 11.15 14.80 -48.16
CA GLY A 283 9.97 14.04 -48.57
C GLY A 283 9.72 12.72 -47.81
N PRO A 284 8.57 12.08 -48.05
CA PRO A 284 8.15 10.87 -47.35
C PRO A 284 8.73 9.59 -47.99
N PRO A 285 9.05 8.55 -47.21
CA PRO A 285 9.30 7.22 -47.75
C PRO A 285 7.99 6.42 -47.94
N PRO A 286 8.00 5.37 -48.80
CA PRO A 286 6.82 4.87 -49.48
C PRO A 286 5.95 3.91 -48.65
N SER A 287 4.65 3.96 -48.95
CA SER A 287 3.61 3.03 -48.51
C SER A 287 3.80 1.64 -49.15
N MET A 288 3.90 0.60 -48.32
CA MET A 288 3.58 -0.77 -48.74
C MET A 288 2.10 -1.03 -48.45
N SER A 289 1.34 -1.24 -49.52
CA SER A 289 -0.03 -1.71 -49.53
C SER A 289 -0.06 -3.23 -49.48
N GLU A 290 -0.69 -3.79 -48.45
CA GLU A 290 -1.11 -5.19 -48.46
C GLU A 290 -2.62 -5.22 -48.16
N ALA A 291 -3.35 -5.86 -49.08
CA ALA A 291 -4.80 -5.89 -49.14
C ALA A 291 -5.39 -6.82 -48.08
N ALA A 292 -6.48 -6.39 -47.44
CA ALA A 292 -7.40 -7.26 -46.70
C ALA A 292 -8.85 -6.94 -47.16
N PRO A 293 -9.74 -7.95 -47.24
CA PRO A 293 -11.00 -7.84 -47.95
C PRO A 293 -12.15 -7.23 -47.13
N ASP A 294 -13.08 -6.67 -47.89
CA ASP A 294 -14.37 -6.09 -47.50
C ASP A 294 -15.17 -6.89 -46.46
N GLN A 295 -15.60 -6.19 -45.40
CA GLN A 295 -16.84 -6.48 -44.70
C GLN A 295 -17.61 -5.18 -44.47
N GLN A 296 -18.61 -4.95 -45.31
CA GLN A 296 -19.62 -3.90 -45.13
C GLN A 296 -20.63 -4.35 -44.07
N GLY A 297 -20.63 -3.67 -42.92
CA GLY A 297 -21.71 -3.73 -41.93
C GLY A 297 -22.19 -2.31 -41.64
N GLY A 298 -23.33 -1.92 -42.20
CA GLY A 298 -23.94 -0.62 -41.98
C GLY A 298 -24.46 -0.44 -40.55
N PRO A 299 -24.58 0.81 -40.05
CA PRO A 299 -25.06 1.07 -38.70
C PRO A 299 -26.57 0.89 -38.57
N ILE A 300 -26.98 0.06 -37.61
CA ILE A 300 -28.36 -0.05 -37.12
C ILE A 300 -28.65 1.15 -36.24
N ILE A 301 -29.56 2.02 -36.69
CA ILE A 301 -30.12 3.12 -35.91
C ILE A 301 -31.32 2.56 -35.12
N ILE A 302 -31.27 2.66 -33.79
CA ILE A 302 -32.41 2.34 -32.91
C ILE A 302 -32.96 3.67 -32.39
N ASP A 303 -34.09 4.09 -32.95
CA ASP A 303 -34.91 5.18 -32.43
C ASP A 303 -35.67 4.72 -31.18
N VAL A 304 -35.52 5.46 -30.08
CA VAL A 304 -36.31 5.27 -28.85
C VAL A 304 -37.17 6.51 -28.65
N ALA A 305 -38.49 6.33 -28.78
CA ALA A 305 -39.49 7.37 -28.60
C ALA A 305 -39.59 7.86 -27.14
N PRO A 306 -39.85 9.15 -26.88
CA PRO A 306 -40.03 9.67 -25.52
C PRO A 306 -41.47 9.44 -24.99
N ALA A 307 -41.56 8.93 -23.76
CA ALA A 307 -42.82 8.79 -23.03
C ALA A 307 -43.32 10.14 -22.49
N GLN A 308 -44.63 10.38 -22.65
CA GLN A 308 -45.35 11.57 -22.19
C GLN A 308 -45.54 11.56 -20.66
N ALA A 309 -45.34 12.71 -20.01
CA ALA A 309 -45.60 12.93 -18.59
C ALA A 309 -47.02 13.49 -18.36
N ALA A 310 -47.71 12.96 -17.34
CA ALA A 310 -48.98 13.49 -16.84
C ALA A 310 -48.76 14.54 -15.73
N PRO A 311 -49.67 15.53 -15.57
CA PRO A 311 -49.47 16.66 -14.65
C PRO A 311 -49.86 16.34 -13.20
N ALA A 312 -49.08 16.86 -12.25
CA ALA A 312 -49.31 16.76 -10.81
C ALA A 312 -50.29 17.83 -10.31
N GLN A 313 -51.25 17.42 -9.47
CA GLN A 313 -52.11 18.31 -8.69
C GLN A 313 -51.49 18.61 -7.31
N GLY A 314 -51.53 19.88 -6.90
CA GLY A 314 -50.99 20.36 -5.63
C GLY A 314 -51.97 20.31 -4.47
N VAL A 315 -51.44 20.30 -3.24
CA VAL A 315 -52.15 20.49 -1.97
C VAL A 315 -51.28 21.36 -1.03
N PRO A 316 -51.86 22.31 -0.27
CA PRO A 316 -51.11 23.34 0.46
C PRO A 316 -50.68 22.91 1.87
N GLY A 317 -49.65 23.60 2.38
CA GLY A 317 -48.86 23.17 3.53
C GLY A 317 -49.36 23.58 4.92
N GLN A 318 -48.61 23.10 5.91
CA GLN A 318 -48.61 23.59 7.28
C GLN A 318 -47.16 23.74 7.75
N GLY A 319 -46.82 24.93 8.25
CA GLY A 319 -45.49 25.29 8.72
C GLY A 319 -45.25 24.88 10.18
N VAL A 320 -44.06 24.34 10.44
CA VAL A 320 -43.52 24.18 11.80
C VAL A 320 -42.14 24.85 11.83
N GLN A 321 -41.94 25.79 12.75
CA GLN A 321 -40.67 26.45 13.02
C GLN A 321 -39.64 25.44 13.54
N ARG A 322 -38.41 25.45 12.97
CA ARG A 322 -37.27 24.66 13.46
C ARG A 322 -36.12 25.57 13.89
N LEU A 323 -35.58 25.29 15.07
CA LEU A 323 -34.38 25.87 15.65
C LEU A 323 -33.12 25.33 14.93
N GLY A 324 -32.18 26.23 14.63
CA GLY A 324 -30.95 25.92 13.89
C GLY A 324 -29.94 25.13 14.72
N GLY A 325 -29.54 23.95 14.23
CA GLY A 325 -28.45 23.14 14.75
C GLY A 325 -27.20 23.27 13.89
N GLN A 326 -26.04 23.43 14.55
CA GLN A 326 -24.71 23.42 13.91
C GLN A 326 -24.36 22.00 13.43
N GLY A 327 -23.93 21.89 12.17
CA GLY A 327 -23.59 20.61 11.53
C GLY A 327 -22.19 20.09 11.90
N PHE A 328 -22.07 18.76 11.92
CA PHE A 328 -20.82 18.02 12.07
C PHE A 328 -19.88 18.17 10.85
N PRO A 329 -18.58 18.44 11.03
CA PRO A 329 -17.61 18.45 9.94
C PRO A 329 -17.13 17.02 9.65
N GLY A 330 -17.66 16.37 8.60
CA GLY A 330 -17.19 15.02 8.26
C GLY A 330 -17.52 14.46 6.86
N PHE A 331 -18.57 14.96 6.18
CA PHE A 331 -19.05 14.34 4.92
C PHE A 331 -19.16 15.30 3.71
N GLY A 332 -18.85 16.59 3.86
CA GLY A 332 -19.17 17.63 2.87
C GLY A 332 -18.09 18.01 1.83
N GLY A 333 -16.98 17.26 1.71
CA GLY A 333 -15.80 17.72 0.96
C GLY A 333 -15.77 17.49 -0.56
N MET A 334 -16.72 16.75 -1.15
CA MET A 334 -16.50 16.13 -2.48
C MET A 334 -17.14 16.84 -3.70
N ALA A 335 -17.90 17.92 -3.51
CA ALA A 335 -18.73 18.47 -4.59
C ALA A 335 -18.09 19.58 -5.47
N GLN A 336 -16.90 20.10 -5.15
CA GLN A 336 -16.46 21.37 -5.76
C GLN A 336 -15.77 21.25 -7.13
N ASN A 337 -15.39 20.05 -7.60
CA ASN A 337 -14.68 19.89 -8.89
C ASN A 337 -15.28 18.85 -9.86
N GLN A 338 -16.44 18.25 -9.55
CA GLN A 338 -17.07 17.31 -10.47
C GLN A 338 -17.62 18.06 -11.71
N GLY A 339 -17.36 17.53 -12.89
CA GLY A 339 -18.05 17.94 -14.12
C GLY A 339 -19.54 17.65 -14.03
N SER A 340 -20.35 18.32 -14.86
CA SER A 340 -21.76 17.93 -14.96
C SER A 340 -21.86 16.69 -15.83
N TRP A 341 -22.57 15.68 -15.35
CA TRP A 341 -22.96 14.51 -16.15
C TRP A 341 -23.74 14.89 -17.42
N ASP A 342 -24.30 16.11 -17.48
CA ASP A 342 -25.02 16.64 -18.66
C ASP A 342 -24.13 16.76 -19.90
N LYS A 343 -22.80 16.87 -19.74
CA LYS A 343 -21.85 16.90 -20.88
C LYS A 343 -21.60 15.52 -21.49
N GLY A 344 -22.19 14.47 -20.91
CA GLY A 344 -22.01 13.09 -21.30
C GLY A 344 -20.67 12.51 -20.86
N VAL A 345 -20.58 11.18 -20.80
CA VAL A 345 -19.34 10.47 -20.50
C VAL A 345 -18.46 10.45 -21.75
N GLY A 346 -17.19 10.86 -21.60
CA GLY A 346 -16.18 10.85 -22.67
C GLY A 346 -15.15 9.73 -22.53
N ALA A 347 -14.75 9.41 -21.29
CA ALA A 347 -13.79 8.35 -21.03
C ALA A 347 -14.07 7.65 -19.69
N VAL A 348 -13.81 6.34 -19.65
CA VAL A 348 -13.81 5.54 -18.42
C VAL A 348 -12.45 4.89 -18.29
N LEU A 349 -11.80 5.13 -17.15
CA LEU A 349 -10.57 4.46 -16.75
C LEU A 349 -10.86 3.53 -15.57
N LEU A 350 -10.35 2.31 -15.66
CA LEU A 350 -10.23 1.41 -14.54
C LEU A 350 -8.74 1.22 -14.24
N ILE A 351 -8.29 1.73 -13.11
CA ILE A 351 -6.90 1.69 -12.70
C ILE A 351 -6.75 0.56 -11.68
N ALA A 352 -6.00 -0.47 -12.03
CA ALA A 352 -5.58 -1.51 -11.10
C ALA A 352 -4.21 -1.15 -10.51
N ASN A 353 -4.17 -0.81 -9.23
CA ASN A 353 -2.95 -0.60 -8.46
C ASN A 353 -2.71 -1.83 -7.61
N GLN A 354 -1.72 -2.66 -7.92
CA GLN A 354 -1.31 -3.69 -6.97
C GLN A 354 -0.61 -3.01 -5.79
N ASP A 355 -1.30 -2.96 -4.64
CA ASP A 355 -0.66 -2.49 -3.41
C ASP A 355 0.43 -3.48 -3.04
N ARG A 356 1.57 -2.96 -2.60
CA ARG A 356 2.79 -3.74 -2.35
C ARG A 356 2.64 -4.70 -1.18
N PHE A 357 1.66 -4.45 -0.32
CA PHE A 357 1.38 -5.24 0.87
C PHE A 357 0.34 -6.34 0.62
N GLY A 358 -0.33 -6.32 -0.53
CA GLY A 358 -1.39 -7.25 -0.86
C GLY A 358 -1.10 -7.97 -2.16
N ASP A 359 -1.47 -9.24 -2.22
CA ASP A 359 -1.46 -9.95 -3.48
C ASP A 359 -2.51 -9.35 -4.44
N GLU A 360 -3.55 -8.68 -3.92
CA GLU A 360 -4.70 -8.19 -4.67
C GLU A 360 -4.55 -6.74 -5.16
N PRO A 361 -4.99 -6.42 -6.39
CA PRO A 361 -5.04 -5.05 -6.86
C PRO A 361 -6.16 -4.25 -6.20
N ASP A 362 -5.82 -3.04 -5.72
CA ASP A 362 -6.76 -1.96 -5.45
C ASP A 362 -7.26 -1.40 -6.79
N PHE A 363 -8.56 -1.26 -6.95
CA PHE A 363 -9.12 -0.65 -8.16
C PHE A 363 -9.55 0.80 -7.91
N GLU A 364 -9.30 1.65 -8.89
CA GLU A 364 -9.81 3.02 -8.94
C GLU A 364 -10.60 3.21 -10.24
N LEU A 365 -11.86 3.61 -10.11
CA LEU A 365 -12.73 3.93 -11.23
C LEU A 365 -12.71 5.44 -11.43
N VAL A 366 -12.27 5.88 -12.61
CA VAL A 366 -12.27 7.30 -13.02
C VAL A 366 -13.14 7.45 -14.25
N ILE A 367 -14.07 8.40 -14.22
CA ILE A 367 -14.97 8.72 -15.32
C ILE A 367 -14.80 10.19 -15.62
N ALA A 368 -14.56 10.52 -16.89
CA ALA A 368 -14.44 11.88 -17.37
C ALA A 368 -15.47 12.19 -18.45
N ASP A 369 -15.81 13.47 -18.59
CA ASP A 369 -16.61 13.94 -19.71
C ASP A 369 -15.78 14.01 -21.00
N ARG A 370 -16.42 14.45 -22.09
CA ARG A 370 -15.77 14.59 -23.41
C ARG A 370 -14.65 15.64 -23.44
N GLU A 371 -14.60 16.54 -22.47
CA GLU A 371 -13.56 17.55 -22.31
C GLU A 371 -12.43 17.05 -21.38
N GLY A 372 -12.51 15.82 -20.87
CA GLY A 372 -11.56 15.25 -19.93
C GLY A 372 -11.70 15.78 -18.50
N LYS A 373 -12.82 16.46 -18.17
CA LYS A 373 -13.11 16.88 -16.80
C LYS A 373 -13.63 15.69 -16.00
N ASN A 374 -13.12 15.53 -14.79
CA ASN A 374 -13.51 14.43 -13.91
C ASN A 374 -15.00 14.52 -13.53
N LEU A 375 -15.79 13.52 -13.90
CA LEU A 375 -17.19 13.33 -13.47
C LEU A 375 -17.25 12.55 -12.17
N TYR A 376 -16.42 11.51 -12.05
CA TYR A 376 -16.40 10.59 -10.93
C TYR A 376 -15.00 10.00 -10.76
N SER A 377 -14.48 9.96 -9.54
CA SER A 377 -13.27 9.20 -9.22
C SER A 377 -13.41 8.58 -7.85
N ARG A 378 -13.17 7.28 -7.75
CA ARG A 378 -13.20 6.57 -6.47
C ARG A 378 -12.26 5.39 -6.47
N ASN A 379 -11.41 5.36 -5.46
CA ASN A 379 -10.68 4.17 -5.07
C ASN A 379 -11.62 3.22 -4.29
N ILE A 380 -11.70 1.98 -4.73
CA ILE A 380 -12.55 0.96 -4.13
C ILE A 380 -11.65 -0.25 -3.87
N ASN A 381 -11.39 -0.50 -2.60
CA ASN A 381 -10.78 -1.74 -2.16
C ASN A 381 -11.90 -2.78 -2.03
N LEU A 382 -11.89 -3.77 -2.92
CA LEU A 382 -12.82 -4.88 -2.89
C LEU A 382 -12.04 -6.09 -2.34
N PRO A 383 -12.38 -6.61 -1.15
CA PRO A 383 -11.73 -7.79 -0.61
C PRO A 383 -12.21 -9.01 -1.40
N PHE A 384 -11.43 -9.44 -2.40
CA PHE A 384 -11.82 -10.52 -3.29
C PHE A 384 -11.28 -11.88 -2.85
N SER A 385 -10.21 -11.90 -2.08
CA SER A 385 -9.62 -13.14 -1.60
C SER A 385 -10.44 -13.75 -0.48
N GLY A 386 -10.82 -15.02 -0.65
CA GLY A 386 -11.31 -15.87 0.43
C GLY A 386 -10.32 -16.00 1.59
N ASN A 387 -9.02 -15.71 1.37
CA ASN A 387 -8.02 -15.65 2.43
C ASN A 387 -8.35 -14.60 3.49
N GLY A 388 -8.90 -13.44 3.11
CA GLY A 388 -9.39 -12.45 4.07
C GLY A 388 -10.49 -13.02 4.99
N ALA A 389 -11.31 -13.96 4.51
CA ALA A 389 -12.29 -14.66 5.33
C ALA A 389 -11.66 -15.74 6.22
N ILE A 390 -10.60 -16.44 5.77
CA ILE A 390 -9.83 -17.37 6.61
C ILE A 390 -9.14 -16.61 7.75
N PHE A 391 -8.52 -15.46 7.48
CA PHE A 391 -7.89 -14.63 8.52
C PHE A 391 -8.90 -13.94 9.44
N ALA A 392 -10.02 -13.44 8.89
CA ALA A 392 -11.11 -12.92 9.71
C ALA A 392 -11.73 -14.02 10.59
N GLY A 393 -11.77 -15.27 10.13
CA GLY A 393 -12.28 -16.42 10.87
C GLY A 393 -11.30 -17.04 11.88
N MET A 394 -9.99 -16.99 11.61
CA MET A 394 -8.96 -17.59 12.49
C MET A 394 -8.33 -16.59 13.47
N GLY A 395 -8.31 -15.29 13.14
CA GLY A 395 -7.64 -14.25 13.94
C GLY A 395 -8.59 -13.31 14.72
N GLY A 396 -9.89 -13.33 14.45
CA GLY A 396 -10.85 -12.41 15.05
C GLY A 396 -11.96 -13.16 15.77
N GLY A 397 -11.95 -13.12 17.10
CA GLY A 397 -13.11 -13.51 17.90
C GLY A 397 -14.32 -12.67 17.53
N ALA A 398 -15.17 -13.18 16.63
CA ALA A 398 -16.56 -12.80 16.53
C ALA A 398 -17.28 -13.31 17.79
N GLN A 399 -16.98 -12.71 18.94
CA GLN A 399 -17.85 -12.78 20.11
C GLN A 399 -19.01 -11.81 19.87
N GLY A 400 -19.94 -12.21 18.99
CA GLY A 400 -21.33 -11.85 19.19
C GLY A 400 -21.76 -12.57 20.46
N ALA A 401 -22.24 -11.82 21.45
CA ALA A 401 -22.81 -12.32 22.69
C ALA A 401 -24.19 -12.96 22.48
N ASP A 402 -24.31 -13.80 21.45
CA ASP A 402 -25.40 -14.74 21.23
C ASP A 402 -24.77 -16.06 20.79
N THR A 403 -24.42 -16.89 21.78
CA THR A 403 -24.43 -18.38 21.83
C THR A 403 -24.14 -19.25 20.60
N ALA A 404 -23.64 -18.73 19.48
CA ALA A 404 -23.07 -19.53 18.41
C ALA A 404 -21.74 -20.06 18.94
N LYS A 405 -21.80 -21.23 19.58
CA LYS A 405 -20.65 -22.05 19.97
C LYS A 405 -19.66 -21.99 18.81
N SER A 406 -18.55 -21.27 18.96
CA SER A 406 -17.39 -21.51 18.09
C SER A 406 -17.21 -23.03 18.07
N PRO A 407 -17.10 -23.69 16.91
CA PRO A 407 -16.99 -25.14 16.87
C PRO A 407 -15.79 -25.54 17.72
N THR A 408 -16.05 -25.97 18.96
CA THR A 408 -15.05 -26.48 19.91
C THR A 408 -14.68 -27.91 19.56
N THR A 409 -14.99 -28.36 18.35
CA THR A 409 -14.99 -29.78 17.96
C THR A 409 -13.70 -30.22 17.28
N GLY A 410 -12.71 -29.34 17.10
CA GLY A 410 -11.41 -29.71 16.55
C GLY A 410 -10.46 -30.28 17.60
N THR A 411 -9.73 -31.34 17.25
CA THR A 411 -8.64 -31.89 18.07
C THR A 411 -7.60 -30.80 18.36
N PRO A 412 -7.29 -30.52 19.64
CA PRO A 412 -6.25 -29.55 19.99
C PRO A 412 -4.92 -29.92 19.34
N LEU A 413 -4.25 -28.92 18.77
CA LEU A 413 -2.93 -29.08 18.18
C LEU A 413 -1.88 -28.80 19.27
N GLU A 414 -1.14 -29.83 19.65
CA GLU A 414 0.02 -29.67 20.53
C GLU A 414 1.16 -28.99 19.77
N ILE A 415 1.55 -27.80 20.23
CA ILE A 415 2.65 -27.01 19.69
C ILE A 415 3.67 -26.85 20.81
N ASP A 416 4.94 -27.08 20.51
CA ASP A 416 6.03 -26.88 21.45
C ASP A 416 6.02 -25.44 22.01
N GLY A 417 6.25 -25.31 23.32
CA GLY A 417 6.20 -24.03 24.01
C GLY A 417 7.20 -23.00 23.46
N SER A 418 8.40 -23.44 23.08
CA SER A 418 9.44 -22.57 22.51
C SER A 418 9.07 -22.08 21.11
N VAL A 419 8.43 -22.93 20.30
CA VAL A 419 7.89 -22.56 18.99
C VAL A 419 6.78 -21.52 19.15
N LYS A 420 5.82 -21.78 20.03
CA LYS A 420 4.73 -20.83 20.29
C LYS A 420 5.26 -19.49 20.78
N GLN A 421 6.24 -19.50 21.67
CA GLN A 421 6.92 -18.30 22.16
C GLN A 421 7.61 -17.54 21.02
N PHE A 422 8.38 -18.23 20.17
CA PHE A 422 9.07 -17.61 19.03
C PHE A 422 8.11 -16.88 18.09
N PHE A 423 7.06 -17.56 17.62
CA PHE A 423 6.07 -16.97 16.71
C PHE A 423 5.24 -15.88 17.40
N SER A 424 4.96 -16.02 18.69
CA SER A 424 4.27 -15.00 19.46
C SER A 424 5.10 -13.73 19.54
N GLU A 425 6.36 -13.80 19.95
CA GLU A 425 7.24 -12.62 20.06
C GLU A 425 7.45 -11.92 18.70
N LEU A 426 7.64 -12.68 17.62
CA LEU A 426 7.77 -12.12 16.26
C LEU A 426 6.48 -11.47 15.73
N SER A 427 5.32 -11.94 16.17
CA SER A 427 4.02 -11.35 15.83
C SER A 427 3.64 -10.14 16.70
N GLN A 428 4.06 -10.13 17.98
CA GLN A 428 3.77 -9.07 18.95
C GLN A 428 4.50 -7.77 18.63
N GLY A 429 5.64 -7.83 17.95
CA GLY A 429 6.37 -6.65 17.49
C GLY A 429 5.63 -5.79 16.45
N ASN A 430 4.42 -6.16 16.02
CA ASN A 430 3.63 -5.36 15.08
C ASN A 430 3.51 -3.91 15.58
N PHE A 431 4.15 -2.99 14.85
CA PHE A 431 4.17 -1.54 15.05
C PHE A 431 2.77 -0.93 15.20
N PHE A 432 1.76 -1.62 14.65
CA PHE A 432 0.35 -1.45 15.00
C PHE A 432 -0.02 -2.44 16.11
N GLY A 433 0.51 -2.22 17.32
CA GLY A 433 0.11 -3.02 18.48
C GLY A 433 -1.40 -3.01 18.52
N ARG A 434 -2.02 -4.21 18.45
CA ARG A 434 -3.46 -4.49 18.42
C ARG A 434 -4.26 -3.20 18.57
N ARG A 435 -4.46 -2.48 17.46
CA ARG A 435 -5.10 -1.15 17.50
C ARG A 435 -6.54 -1.42 17.92
N GLY A 436 -6.80 -1.37 19.22
CA GLY A 436 -8.15 -1.20 19.74
C GLY A 436 -8.69 0.02 19.02
N GLY A 437 -9.71 -0.23 18.18
CA GLY A 437 -10.16 0.69 17.14
C GLY A 437 -10.23 2.13 17.63
N GLY A 438 -9.50 3.01 16.96
CA GLY A 438 -9.46 4.42 17.31
C GLY A 438 -8.60 5.20 16.33
N GLY A 439 -9.27 5.95 15.44
CA GLY A 439 -8.64 6.91 14.54
C GLY A 439 -9.07 6.70 13.09
N GLY A 440 -10.17 7.35 12.71
CA GLY A 440 -10.67 7.40 11.35
C GLY A 440 -9.69 8.11 10.42
N GLY A 441 -9.24 7.39 9.40
CA GLY A 441 -8.48 7.92 8.27
C GLY A 441 -8.45 6.84 7.20
N ARG A 442 -9.33 6.96 6.20
CA ARG A 442 -9.56 5.93 5.18
C ARG A 442 -8.40 5.87 4.19
N GLY A 443 -7.66 4.77 4.22
CA GLY A 443 -6.69 4.34 3.22
C GLY A 443 -5.98 3.09 3.75
N ALA A 444 -6.26 1.93 3.14
CA ALA A 444 -6.02 0.56 3.64
C ALA A 444 -6.87 0.19 4.88
N VAL A 445 -8.07 -0.33 4.65
CA VAL A 445 -8.91 -0.96 5.68
C VAL A 445 -8.89 -2.47 5.47
N GLU A 446 -7.94 -3.12 6.12
CA GLU A 446 -8.11 -4.49 6.62
C GLU A 446 -9.30 -4.47 7.60
N VAL A 447 -10.19 -5.47 7.51
CA VAL A 447 -11.47 -5.50 8.24
C VAL A 447 -11.22 -5.47 9.76
N ILE A 448 -11.70 -4.41 10.41
CA ILE A 448 -11.50 -4.13 11.84
C ILE A 448 -12.59 -4.83 12.65
N VAL A 449 -12.22 -5.80 13.50
CA VAL A 449 -13.12 -6.47 14.47
C VAL A 449 -12.73 -6.08 15.89
N VAL A 450 -13.68 -5.56 16.68
CA VAL A 450 -13.48 -5.08 18.06
C VAL A 450 -13.83 -6.18 19.07
N ALA A 451 -12.81 -6.79 19.70
CA ALA A 451 -12.97 -7.72 20.81
C ALA A 451 -12.64 -7.05 22.16
N GLY A 452 -13.56 -7.17 23.12
CA GLY A 452 -13.47 -6.58 24.46
C GLY A 452 -12.36 -7.17 25.30
N GLY A 453 -11.49 -6.29 25.78
CA GLY A 453 -10.51 -6.49 26.85
C GLY A 453 -10.08 -5.11 27.36
N PRO A 454 -9.62 -4.98 28.61
CA PRO A 454 -9.18 -3.69 29.16
C PRO A 454 -8.13 -3.06 28.24
N MET A 455 -8.28 -1.76 27.95
CA MET A 455 -7.44 -0.98 27.06
C MET A 455 -5.96 -1.16 27.43
N SER A 456 -5.26 -2.01 26.68
CA SER A 456 -3.81 -2.14 26.78
C SER A 456 -3.21 -0.97 26.02
N ARG A 457 -2.45 -0.14 26.73
CA ARG A 457 -1.72 1.00 26.18
C ARG A 457 -0.96 0.57 24.91
N PRO A 458 -0.93 1.40 23.85
CA PRO A 458 -0.02 1.17 22.73
C PRO A 458 1.40 1.15 23.27
N ASN A 459 2.02 -0.04 23.31
CA ASN A 459 3.42 -0.15 23.70
C ASN A 459 4.27 0.18 22.45
N MET A 460 4.23 1.44 22.02
CA MET A 460 4.98 1.93 20.85
C MET A 460 6.47 2.19 21.14
N GLY A 461 6.99 1.62 22.21
CA GLY A 461 8.36 1.89 22.62
C GLY A 461 8.89 0.94 23.67
N GLY A 462 8.04 0.46 24.60
CA GLY A 462 8.48 -0.46 25.64
C GLY A 462 9.24 -1.62 25.02
N ASN A 463 10.55 -1.73 25.29
CA ASN A 463 11.23 -3.01 25.14
C ASN A 463 10.47 -3.96 26.07
N VAL A 464 9.51 -4.67 25.51
CA VAL A 464 9.12 -5.96 26.04
C VAL A 464 10.43 -6.72 26.01
N GLU A 465 10.99 -6.95 27.19
CA GLU A 465 12.18 -7.77 27.34
C GLU A 465 11.90 -9.04 26.56
N THR A 466 12.62 -9.20 25.45
CA THR A 466 12.32 -10.22 24.46
C THR A 466 12.42 -11.53 25.20
N LYS A 467 11.34 -12.32 25.23
CA LYS A 467 11.42 -13.61 25.90
C LYS A 467 12.20 -14.63 25.07
N LEU A 468 12.75 -14.24 23.92
CA LEU A 468 13.51 -15.12 23.06
C LEU A 468 14.81 -15.57 23.74
N THR A 469 15.13 -16.85 23.58
CA THR A 469 16.41 -17.41 24.04
C THR A 469 17.57 -16.88 23.18
N ALA A 470 18.81 -16.93 23.69
CA ALA A 470 19.99 -16.53 22.92
C ALA A 470 20.10 -17.27 21.57
N GLU A 471 19.71 -18.55 21.54
CA GLU A 471 19.67 -19.35 20.31
C GLU A 471 18.62 -18.82 19.31
N GLN A 472 17.41 -18.49 19.78
CA GLN A 472 16.37 -17.91 18.93
C GLN A 472 16.79 -16.55 18.36
N ILE A 473 17.49 -15.75 19.17
CA ILE A 473 18.08 -14.50 18.72
C ILE A 473 19.10 -14.79 17.61
N GLU A 474 20.05 -15.69 17.85
CA GLU A 474 21.08 -16.04 16.86
C GLU A 474 20.46 -16.48 15.52
N ARG A 475 19.38 -17.27 15.57
CA ARG A 475 18.62 -17.69 14.39
C ARG A 475 18.01 -16.51 13.63
N ILE A 476 17.45 -15.54 14.33
CA ILE A 476 16.88 -14.33 13.71
C ILE A 476 17.97 -13.44 13.10
N MET A 477 19.12 -13.33 13.78
CA MET A 477 20.22 -12.47 13.33
C MET A 477 20.99 -13.05 12.14
N ASN A 478 20.88 -14.36 11.87
CA ASN A 478 21.61 -15.07 10.81
C ASN A 478 20.66 -15.93 9.95
N PRO A 479 19.68 -15.32 9.25
CA PRO A 479 18.70 -16.08 8.45
C PRO A 479 19.31 -16.84 7.27
N ASP A 480 20.56 -16.52 6.89
CA ASP A 480 21.36 -17.24 5.89
C ASP A 480 21.92 -18.57 6.41
N LYS A 481 22.12 -18.68 7.73
CA LYS A 481 22.58 -19.91 8.40
C LYS A 481 21.41 -20.73 8.95
N PHE A 482 20.38 -20.04 9.45
CA PHE A 482 19.21 -20.64 10.08
C PHE A 482 17.95 -20.22 9.34
N ASP A 483 17.50 -21.04 8.39
CA ASP A 483 16.30 -20.70 7.63
C ASP A 483 15.07 -20.67 8.56
N PRO A 484 14.34 -19.55 8.66
CA PRO A 484 13.13 -19.42 9.47
C PRO A 484 12.11 -20.53 9.26
N MET A 485 12.02 -21.04 8.02
CA MET A 485 11.03 -22.06 7.67
C MET A 485 11.35 -23.44 8.27
N THR A 486 12.54 -23.61 8.83
CA THR A 486 12.96 -24.85 9.52
C THR A 486 12.57 -24.87 11.00
N TYR A 487 12.08 -23.77 11.56
CA TYR A 487 11.74 -23.67 12.97
C TYR A 487 10.23 -23.83 13.21
N GLY A 488 9.82 -24.93 13.84
CA GLY A 488 8.43 -25.23 14.22
C GLY A 488 7.51 -25.68 13.08
N ILE A 489 7.63 -25.09 11.88
CA ILE A 489 6.82 -25.46 10.69
C ILE A 489 6.96 -26.96 10.32
N PRO A 490 8.15 -27.60 10.36
CA PRO A 490 8.24 -29.03 10.11
C PRO A 490 7.33 -29.87 11.00
N ASP A 491 7.26 -29.52 12.29
CA ASP A 491 6.48 -30.27 13.27
C ASP A 491 4.98 -30.09 13.05
N LEU A 492 4.55 -28.92 12.58
CA LEU A 492 3.17 -28.71 12.16
C LEU A 492 2.83 -29.56 10.92
N LEU A 493 3.65 -29.48 9.88
CA LEU A 493 3.41 -30.23 8.64
C LEU A 493 3.34 -31.75 8.89
N LYS A 494 4.20 -32.29 9.78
CA LYS A 494 4.14 -33.71 10.20
C LYS A 494 2.78 -34.12 10.78
N LYS A 495 2.01 -33.21 11.38
CA LYS A 495 0.70 -33.53 11.98
C LYS A 495 -0.40 -33.72 10.92
N VAL A 496 -0.24 -33.11 9.74
CA VAL A 496 -1.26 -33.12 8.65
C VAL A 496 -0.82 -33.93 7.44
N VAL A 497 0.47 -34.21 7.30
CA VAL A 497 1.02 -35.07 6.26
C VAL A 497 1.10 -36.50 6.79
N THR A 498 0.29 -37.40 6.23
CA THR A 498 0.17 -38.79 6.69
C THR A 498 0.91 -39.82 5.82
N SER A 499 1.43 -39.42 4.66
CA SER A 499 2.13 -40.32 3.73
C SER A 499 3.61 -40.40 4.05
N GLU A 500 4.16 -41.62 4.08
CA GLU A 500 5.59 -41.88 4.30
C GLU A 500 6.48 -41.24 3.23
N ASN A 501 5.97 -41.15 1.99
CA ASN A 501 6.63 -40.50 0.87
C ASN A 501 5.86 -39.21 0.53
N THR A 502 6.37 -38.09 1.00
CA THR A 502 5.77 -36.76 0.79
C THR A 502 6.82 -35.73 0.45
N ILE A 503 6.53 -34.90 -0.55
CA ILE A 503 7.29 -33.69 -0.86
C ILE A 503 6.31 -32.51 -0.93
N ALA A 504 6.62 -31.42 -0.22
CA ALA A 504 5.88 -30.17 -0.30
C ALA A 504 6.85 -29.00 -0.50
N TYR A 505 6.57 -28.11 -1.45
CA TYR A 505 7.26 -26.82 -1.49
C TYR A 505 6.63 -25.91 -0.45
N VAL A 506 7.42 -25.40 0.49
CA VAL A 506 6.95 -24.56 1.61
C VAL A 506 7.41 -23.12 1.38
N PRO A 507 6.63 -22.29 0.66
CA PRO A 507 7.06 -20.94 0.34
C PRO A 507 7.02 -20.01 1.54
N ASP A 508 7.79 -18.92 1.48
CA ASP A 508 7.88 -17.93 2.55
C ASP A 508 6.54 -17.25 2.86
N SER A 509 5.65 -17.16 1.88
CA SER A 509 4.28 -16.65 2.06
C SER A 509 3.46 -17.48 3.05
N MET A 510 3.87 -18.72 3.35
CA MET A 510 3.21 -19.57 4.34
C MET A 510 3.59 -19.24 5.78
N TRP A 511 4.63 -18.43 6.00
CA TRP A 511 5.03 -17.98 7.33
C TRP A 511 3.88 -17.34 8.12
N GLN A 512 3.19 -16.38 7.52
CA GLN A 512 2.11 -15.63 8.17
C GLN A 512 0.89 -16.53 8.45
N PRO A 513 0.40 -17.37 7.52
CA PRO A 513 -0.67 -18.31 7.81
C PRO A 513 -0.33 -19.31 8.93
N PHE A 514 0.89 -19.88 8.94
CA PHE A 514 1.32 -20.76 10.04
C PHE A 514 1.39 -20.01 11.36
N SER A 515 1.95 -18.80 11.36
CA SER A 515 1.97 -17.92 12.55
C SER A 515 0.57 -17.66 13.08
N GLY A 516 -0.42 -17.44 12.21
CA GLY A 516 -1.83 -17.29 12.59
C GLY A 516 -2.40 -18.52 13.30
N VAL A 517 -2.11 -19.72 12.79
CA VAL A 517 -2.52 -20.97 13.46
C VAL A 517 -1.83 -21.11 14.81
N ILE A 518 -0.50 -20.92 14.87
CA ILE A 518 0.31 -21.07 16.10
C ILE A 518 -0.13 -20.10 17.20
N ASN A 519 -0.39 -18.84 16.82
CA ASN A 519 -0.76 -17.77 17.75
C ASN A 519 -2.26 -17.72 18.06
N SER A 520 -3.07 -18.58 17.44
CA SER A 520 -4.48 -18.68 17.79
C SER A 520 -4.66 -19.09 19.26
N ALA A 521 -5.75 -18.64 19.88
CA ALA A 521 -6.03 -18.97 21.28
C ALA A 521 -6.19 -20.48 21.51
N ARG A 522 -6.65 -21.19 20.47
CA ARG A 522 -6.89 -22.65 20.46
C ARG A 522 -6.50 -23.22 19.10
N PRO A 523 -5.20 -23.49 18.86
CA PRO A 523 -4.78 -24.12 17.62
C PRO A 523 -5.39 -25.53 17.53
N THR A 524 -5.94 -25.89 16.38
CA THR A 524 -6.55 -27.22 16.15
C THR A 524 -5.96 -27.88 14.91
N LEU A 525 -5.99 -29.21 14.88
CA LEU A 525 -5.58 -29.98 13.70
C LEU A 525 -6.45 -29.63 12.48
N GLU A 526 -7.74 -29.35 12.69
CA GLU A 526 -8.66 -28.92 11.64
C GLU A 526 -8.26 -27.57 11.05
N SER A 527 -7.93 -26.57 11.87
CA SER A 527 -7.44 -25.27 11.36
C SER A 527 -6.16 -25.41 10.54
N LEU A 528 -5.25 -26.30 10.94
CA LEU A 528 -4.02 -26.57 10.22
C LEU A 528 -4.27 -27.32 8.90
N SER A 529 -5.18 -28.30 8.92
CA SER A 529 -5.60 -29.04 7.73
C SER A 529 -6.31 -28.14 6.72
N ASN A 530 -7.19 -27.26 7.20
CA ASN A 530 -7.86 -26.26 6.38
C ASN A 530 -6.83 -25.33 5.74
N LEU A 531 -5.85 -24.83 6.51
CA LEU A 531 -4.76 -24.04 5.97
C LEU A 531 -4.02 -24.78 4.84
N VAL A 532 -3.62 -26.04 5.06
CA VAL A 532 -2.90 -26.80 4.05
C VAL A 532 -3.76 -27.05 2.82
N THR A 533 -5.02 -27.42 2.98
CA THR A 533 -5.92 -27.70 1.84
C THR A 533 -6.28 -26.46 1.03
N THR A 534 -6.34 -25.27 1.65
CA THR A 534 -6.59 -24.02 0.94
C THR A 534 -5.35 -23.45 0.26
N SER A 535 -4.17 -23.71 0.83
CA SER A 535 -2.91 -23.14 0.34
C SER A 535 -2.14 -24.05 -0.61
N TYR A 536 -2.46 -25.35 -0.66
CA TYR A 536 -1.77 -26.32 -1.49
C TYR A 536 -2.73 -27.12 -2.39
N THR A 537 -2.26 -27.38 -3.62
CA THR A 537 -2.79 -28.44 -4.48
C THR A 537 -2.11 -29.75 -4.08
N LYS A 538 -2.90 -30.72 -3.59
CA LYS A 538 -2.43 -32.06 -3.26
C LYS A 538 -2.53 -32.96 -4.49
N LYS A 539 -1.43 -33.61 -4.89
CA LYS A 539 -1.39 -34.67 -5.92
C LYS A 539 -0.94 -35.98 -5.29
N THR A 540 -1.48 -37.10 -5.77
CA THR A 540 -1.05 -38.45 -5.35
C THR A 540 -0.69 -39.26 -6.58
N ASN A 541 0.53 -39.77 -6.65
CA ASN A 541 1.02 -40.55 -7.80
C ASN A 541 2.09 -41.55 -7.37
N GLY A 542 1.96 -42.84 -7.71
CA GLY A 542 3.02 -43.84 -7.48
C GLY A 542 3.43 -44.02 -6.01
N GLY A 543 2.50 -43.83 -5.07
CA GLY A 543 2.79 -43.87 -3.63
C GLY A 543 3.40 -42.57 -3.08
N TRP A 544 3.50 -41.51 -3.88
CA TRP A 544 3.87 -40.17 -3.42
C TRP A 544 2.64 -39.34 -3.09
N THR A 545 2.79 -38.48 -2.09
CA THR A 545 1.94 -37.31 -1.91
C THR A 545 2.76 -36.05 -2.19
N LEU A 546 2.28 -35.21 -3.10
CA LEU A 546 2.94 -33.97 -3.50
C LEU A 546 2.06 -32.79 -3.13
N TYR A 547 2.64 -31.75 -2.53
CA TYR A 547 1.95 -30.51 -2.22
C TYR A 547 2.63 -29.33 -2.94
N GLU A 548 1.91 -28.75 -3.87
CA GLU A 548 2.32 -27.56 -4.63
C GLU A 548 1.51 -26.36 -4.14
N PRO A 549 2.10 -25.17 -3.94
CA PRO A 549 1.31 -23.99 -3.63
C PRO A 549 0.23 -23.75 -4.69
N THR A 550 -1.01 -23.44 -4.27
CA THR A 550 -2.09 -23.08 -5.20
C THR A 550 -1.75 -21.84 -6.04
N ARG A 551 -0.80 -21.03 -5.55
CA ARG A 551 -0.34 -19.77 -6.14
C ARG A 551 1.19 -19.76 -6.30
N MET A 552 1.69 -20.52 -7.28
CA MET A 552 3.12 -20.74 -7.48
C MET A 552 3.90 -19.48 -7.89
N GLY A 553 3.28 -18.57 -8.65
CA GLY A 553 3.88 -17.29 -9.02
C GLY A 553 4.07 -16.37 -7.81
N THR A 554 3.04 -16.24 -6.97
CA THR A 554 3.08 -15.48 -5.72
C THR A 554 4.06 -16.10 -4.72
N ALA A 555 4.04 -17.42 -4.57
CA ALA A 555 4.98 -18.16 -3.72
C ALA A 555 6.45 -17.79 -4.02
N ARG A 556 6.81 -17.70 -5.30
CA ARG A 556 8.16 -17.30 -5.73
C ARG A 556 8.41 -15.79 -5.59
N ALA A 557 7.42 -14.96 -5.87
CA ALA A 557 7.56 -13.50 -5.76
C ALA A 557 7.70 -13.03 -4.30
N ALA A 558 7.17 -13.80 -3.35
CA ALA A 558 7.28 -13.58 -1.92
C ALA A 558 8.56 -14.15 -1.29
N LYS A 559 9.42 -14.80 -2.09
CA LYS A 559 10.68 -15.35 -1.61
C LYS A 559 11.59 -14.25 -1.07
N VAL A 560 12.07 -14.46 0.15
CA VAL A 560 13.05 -13.61 0.81
C VAL A 560 14.46 -14.16 0.56
N ASP A 561 15.31 -13.40 -0.12
CA ASP A 561 16.75 -13.65 -0.17
C ASP A 561 17.40 -13.60 1.23
N ARG A 562 17.68 -14.79 1.79
CA ARG A 562 18.20 -14.97 3.16
C ARG A 562 19.54 -14.30 3.39
N LYS A 563 20.44 -14.39 2.40
CA LYS A 563 21.78 -13.80 2.46
C LYS A 563 21.72 -12.28 2.51
N GLY A 564 20.93 -11.68 1.63
CA GLY A 564 20.66 -10.25 1.60
C GLY A 564 20.02 -9.78 2.90
N LEU A 565 19.06 -10.53 3.44
CA LEU A 565 18.43 -10.21 4.73
C LEU A 565 19.44 -10.23 5.87
N ALA A 566 20.30 -11.25 5.94
CA ALA A 566 21.35 -11.35 6.95
C ALA A 566 22.34 -10.18 6.87
N GLN A 567 22.79 -9.82 5.66
CA GLN A 567 23.67 -8.68 5.44
C GLN A 567 23.02 -7.35 5.84
N PHE A 568 21.72 -7.20 5.54
CA PHE A 568 20.95 -6.03 5.91
C PHE A 568 20.79 -5.90 7.42
N ILE A 569 20.42 -6.98 8.11
CA ILE A 569 20.33 -7.05 9.58
C ILE A 569 21.69 -6.73 10.20
N ALA A 570 22.77 -7.35 9.72
CA ALA A 570 24.13 -7.10 10.21
C ALA A 570 24.52 -5.62 10.06
N SER A 571 24.21 -5.01 8.92
CA SER A 571 24.44 -3.57 8.70
C SER A 571 23.64 -2.71 9.67
N ALA A 572 22.36 -3.03 9.89
CA ALA A 572 21.52 -2.29 10.84
C ALA A 572 22.06 -2.40 12.27
N ASN A 573 22.44 -3.60 12.73
CA ASN A 573 23.01 -3.77 14.07
C ASN A 573 24.32 -2.99 14.27
N ALA A 574 25.18 -3.00 13.26
CA ALA A 574 26.44 -2.25 13.30
C ALA A 574 26.22 -0.73 13.40
N ASN A 575 25.04 -0.25 13.01
CA ASN A 575 24.67 1.16 12.92
C ASN A 575 23.43 1.49 13.76
N ASP A 576 23.29 0.87 14.95
CA ASP A 576 22.23 1.19 15.93
C ASP A 576 20.80 1.14 15.35
N GLY A 577 20.50 0.15 14.51
CA GLY A 577 19.20 -0.07 13.88
C GLY A 577 19.01 0.65 12.54
N SER A 578 20.05 1.28 11.99
CA SER A 578 19.99 2.04 10.73
C SER A 578 20.95 1.48 9.68
N PRO A 579 20.50 0.63 8.75
CA PRO A 579 21.35 0.06 7.72
C PRO A 579 21.88 1.15 6.78
N THR A 580 23.10 0.97 6.29
CA THR A 580 23.72 1.89 5.33
C THR A 580 22.94 1.89 4.02
N ILE A 581 23.08 2.96 3.23
CA ILE A 581 22.45 3.04 1.91
C ILE A 581 22.88 1.89 1.01
N GLN A 582 24.14 1.45 1.09
CA GLN A 582 24.64 0.33 0.31
C GLN A 582 23.96 -0.99 0.72
N ALA A 583 23.73 -1.21 2.02
CA ALA A 583 23.00 -2.39 2.49
C ALA A 583 21.54 -2.37 2.03
N GLN A 584 20.89 -1.20 2.07
CA GLN A 584 19.53 -1.02 1.54
C GLN A 584 19.45 -1.32 0.04
N VAL A 585 20.37 -0.75 -0.74
CA VAL A 585 20.45 -0.98 -2.20
C VAL A 585 20.70 -2.45 -2.51
N ASN A 586 21.68 -3.08 -1.85
CA ASN A 586 22.01 -4.48 -2.09
C ASN A 586 20.82 -5.40 -1.78
N TYR A 587 20.14 -5.15 -0.66
CA TYR A 587 18.95 -5.91 -0.29
C TYR A 587 17.81 -5.69 -1.29
N ALA A 588 17.58 -4.44 -1.71
CA ALA A 588 16.56 -4.10 -2.70
C ALA A 588 16.77 -4.75 -4.08
N LEU A 589 18.04 -4.94 -4.46
CA LEU A 589 18.41 -5.66 -5.68
C LEU A 589 18.31 -7.19 -5.55
N ALA A 590 18.57 -7.73 -4.35
CA ALA A 590 18.50 -9.17 -4.08
C ALA A 590 17.06 -9.69 -4.01
N GLN A 591 16.14 -8.86 -3.55
CA GLN A 591 14.73 -9.20 -3.44
C GLN A 591 13.94 -8.92 -4.72
N ILE A 592 12.93 -9.75 -4.99
CA ILE A 592 11.99 -9.54 -6.10
C ILE A 592 10.98 -8.45 -5.74
N SER A 593 10.44 -8.54 -4.53
CA SER A 593 9.37 -7.68 -4.00
C SER A 593 9.87 -6.91 -2.78
N PRO A 594 9.30 -5.73 -2.47
CA PRO A 594 9.59 -5.04 -1.22
C PRO A 594 9.22 -5.93 -0.01
N PRO A 595 9.84 -5.70 1.16
CA PRO A 595 9.57 -6.50 2.34
C PRO A 595 8.09 -6.45 2.72
N ALA A 596 7.48 -7.62 2.87
CA ALA A 596 6.12 -7.70 3.35
C ALA A 596 6.13 -7.41 4.84
N PHE A 597 5.34 -6.42 5.29
CA PHE A 597 5.32 -6.08 6.71
C PHE A 597 5.00 -7.31 7.58
N GLN A 598 4.09 -8.19 7.15
CA GLN A 598 3.76 -9.41 7.90
C GLN A 598 4.58 -10.64 7.49
N GLY A 599 5.50 -10.50 6.53
CA GLY A 599 6.37 -11.57 6.05
C GLY A 599 7.52 -11.91 7.00
N ILE A 600 8.33 -12.89 6.61
CA ILE A 600 9.52 -13.33 7.34
C ILE A 600 10.49 -12.16 7.55
N ASP A 601 10.81 -11.45 6.46
CA ASP A 601 11.68 -10.29 6.50
C ASP A 601 11.11 -9.19 7.39
N GLY A 602 9.83 -8.83 7.26
CA GLY A 602 9.18 -7.88 8.15
C GLY A 602 9.31 -8.26 9.63
N ALA A 603 9.07 -9.54 9.97
CA ALA A 603 9.23 -10.04 11.33
C ALA A 603 10.68 -9.96 11.84
N PHE A 604 11.65 -10.37 11.02
CA PHE A 604 13.06 -10.40 11.39
C PHE A 604 13.66 -9.00 11.50
N LEU A 605 13.31 -8.10 10.57
CA LEU A 605 13.74 -6.70 10.59
C LEU A 605 13.21 -5.94 11.81
N ARG A 606 11.94 -6.18 12.19
CA ARG A 606 11.37 -5.62 13.43
C ARG A 606 12.12 -6.11 14.66
N TYR A 607 12.41 -7.41 14.71
CA TYR A 607 13.15 -7.99 15.83
C TYR A 607 14.58 -7.44 15.92
N ALA A 608 15.27 -7.33 14.79
CA ALA A 608 16.59 -6.72 14.68
C ALA A 608 16.58 -5.20 14.96
N LYS A 609 15.43 -4.64 15.36
CA LYS A 609 15.21 -3.22 15.65
C LYS A 609 15.69 -2.31 14.52
N VAL A 610 15.59 -2.81 13.29
CA VAL A 610 15.76 -1.96 12.12
C VAL A 610 14.62 -0.96 12.19
N GLY A 611 14.94 0.33 12.17
CA GLY A 611 13.93 1.39 12.19
C GLY A 611 12.88 1.23 11.08
N SER A 612 11.85 2.09 11.06
CA SER A 612 10.88 2.14 9.96
C SER A 612 11.60 2.40 8.63
N PHE A 613 11.90 1.34 7.86
CA PHE A 613 12.89 1.42 6.77
C PHE A 613 12.38 1.16 5.35
N PHE A 614 11.07 0.99 5.13
CA PHE A 614 10.58 0.78 3.78
C PHE A 614 9.25 1.47 3.53
N SER A 615 9.33 2.75 3.18
CA SER A 615 8.27 3.27 2.32
C SER A 615 8.38 2.61 0.94
N ALA A 616 7.23 2.54 0.30
CA ALA A 616 7.10 2.16 -1.08
C ALA A 616 8.10 2.93 -2.01
N SER A 617 8.10 4.26 -1.96
CA SER A 617 8.99 5.07 -2.82
C SER A 617 10.48 4.72 -2.61
N ASP A 618 10.86 4.40 -1.38
CA ASP A 618 12.22 4.10 -0.97
C ASP A 618 12.75 2.85 -1.66
N TRP A 619 11.91 1.81 -1.76
CA TRP A 619 12.28 0.54 -2.39
C TRP A 619 12.66 0.69 -3.86
N ALA A 620 11.79 1.36 -4.62
CA ALA A 620 11.98 1.56 -6.05
C ALA A 620 13.21 2.43 -6.32
N PHE A 621 13.39 3.45 -5.48
CA PHE A 621 14.52 4.33 -5.58
C PHE A 621 15.83 3.63 -5.21
N ASN A 622 15.86 2.81 -4.15
CA ASN A 622 17.01 1.97 -3.81
C ASN A 622 17.39 1.02 -4.96
N ARG A 623 16.42 0.43 -5.65
CA ARG A 623 16.69 -0.40 -6.86
C ARG A 623 17.26 0.44 -7.99
N MET A 624 16.69 1.61 -8.28
CA MET A 624 17.22 2.52 -9.28
C MET A 624 18.68 2.88 -8.96
N LEU A 625 18.99 3.28 -7.72
CA LEU A 625 20.36 3.59 -7.27
C LEU A 625 21.31 2.41 -7.52
N GLY A 626 20.88 1.18 -7.22
CA GLY A 626 21.65 -0.03 -7.46
C GLY A 626 21.82 -0.43 -8.92
N LYS A 627 21.03 0.14 -9.84
CA LYS A 627 21.13 -0.10 -11.29
C LYS A 627 21.85 1.03 -12.03
N LEU A 628 22.17 2.15 -11.36
CA LEU A 628 22.98 3.20 -11.96
C LEU A 628 24.39 2.68 -12.25
N GLN A 629 24.94 3.05 -13.40
CA GLN A 629 26.34 2.84 -13.71
C GLN A 629 27.22 3.72 -12.81
N PRO A 630 28.49 3.34 -12.55
CA PRO A 630 29.38 4.13 -11.71
C PRO A 630 29.51 5.60 -12.15
N THR A 631 29.51 5.87 -13.46
CA THR A 631 29.58 7.22 -14.03
C THR A 631 28.29 8.03 -13.83
N GLU A 632 27.12 7.39 -13.92
CA GLU A 632 25.81 8.01 -13.67
C GLU A 632 25.69 8.39 -12.19
N LEU A 633 26.01 7.45 -11.29
CA LEU A 633 26.00 7.67 -9.86
C LEU A 633 26.99 8.77 -9.46
N GLN A 634 28.21 8.77 -10.02
CA GLN A 634 29.20 9.82 -9.78
C GLN A 634 28.71 11.19 -10.25
N THR A 635 28.05 11.26 -11.41
CA THR A 635 27.48 12.51 -11.94
C THR A 635 26.40 13.05 -11.00
N LEU A 636 25.47 12.18 -10.60
CA LEU A 636 24.36 12.53 -9.71
C LEU A 636 24.84 12.92 -8.30
N THR A 637 25.76 12.16 -7.71
CA THR A 637 26.30 12.42 -6.36
C THR A 637 27.12 13.71 -6.27
N ARG A 638 27.71 14.18 -7.38
CA ARG A 638 28.40 15.48 -7.48
C ARG A 638 27.45 16.67 -7.70
N GLY A 639 26.13 16.44 -7.62
CA GLY A 639 25.11 17.46 -7.88
C GLY A 639 24.89 17.75 -9.38
N GLY A 640 25.47 16.93 -10.26
CA GLY A 640 25.19 16.96 -11.69
C GLY A 640 23.78 16.46 -11.99
N SER A 641 23.37 16.60 -13.25
CA SER A 641 22.11 16.08 -13.75
C SER A 641 22.32 15.14 -14.92
N ILE A 642 21.48 14.13 -15.02
CA ILE A 642 21.41 13.24 -16.18
C ILE A 642 20.01 13.31 -16.78
N THR A 643 19.89 13.05 -18.07
CA THR A 643 18.57 12.93 -18.72
C THR A 643 18.08 11.47 -18.65
N ALA A 644 16.77 11.26 -18.69
CA ALA A 644 16.20 9.90 -18.71
C ALA A 644 16.71 9.06 -19.90
N GLY A 645 17.05 9.71 -21.03
CA GLY A 645 17.65 9.06 -22.19
C GLY A 645 19.11 8.64 -22.02
N GLN A 646 19.80 9.13 -20.99
CA GLN A 646 21.18 8.76 -20.64
C GLN A 646 21.27 7.64 -19.60
N LEU A 647 20.15 7.29 -18.93
CA LEU A 647 20.11 6.17 -17.99
C LEU A 647 20.41 4.84 -18.71
N SER A 648 21.19 3.99 -18.06
CA SER A 648 21.36 2.60 -18.43
C SER A 648 20.01 1.87 -18.50
N SER A 649 19.93 0.78 -19.27
CA SER A 649 18.67 0.06 -19.49
C SER A 649 18.00 -0.37 -18.17
N GLY A 650 18.79 -0.87 -17.21
CA GLY A 650 18.29 -1.27 -15.89
C GLY A 650 17.78 -0.09 -15.06
N ALA A 651 18.51 1.04 -15.01
CA ALA A 651 18.07 2.23 -14.27
C ALA A 651 16.88 2.92 -14.94
N SER A 652 16.84 2.95 -16.27
CA SER A 652 15.72 3.47 -17.07
C SER A 652 14.44 2.67 -16.83
N GLU A 653 14.54 1.35 -16.75
CA GLU A 653 13.41 0.49 -16.39
C GLU A 653 12.88 0.78 -14.97
N GLU A 654 13.74 0.83 -13.96
CA GLU A 654 13.28 1.14 -12.59
C GLU A 654 12.72 2.57 -12.49
N PHE A 655 13.30 3.56 -13.19
CA PHE A 655 12.76 4.91 -13.27
C PHE A 655 11.38 4.98 -13.94
N ARG A 656 11.16 4.18 -14.99
CA ARG A 656 9.84 3.99 -15.61
C ARG A 656 8.85 3.40 -14.61
N ARG A 657 9.26 2.39 -13.83
CA ARG A 657 8.42 1.79 -12.78
C ARG A 657 8.09 2.81 -11.69
N MET A 658 9.06 3.58 -11.21
CA MET A 658 8.88 4.74 -10.32
C MET A 658 7.81 5.70 -10.83
N THR A 659 7.79 5.94 -12.14
CA THR A 659 6.82 6.83 -12.76
C THR A 659 5.43 6.20 -12.88
N TYR A 660 5.31 4.98 -13.43
CA TYR A 660 4.02 4.42 -13.82
C TYR A 660 3.48 3.32 -12.92
N ASP A 661 4.34 2.51 -12.32
CA ASP A 661 3.90 1.26 -11.65
C ASP A 661 3.60 1.47 -10.17
N PHE A 662 4.24 2.46 -9.54
CA PHE A 662 4.10 2.66 -8.10
C PHE A 662 3.00 3.65 -7.73
N ARG A 663 2.24 3.34 -6.68
CA ARG A 663 1.08 4.15 -6.22
C ARG A 663 1.39 5.64 -6.00
N GLN A 664 2.60 5.99 -5.56
CA GLN A 664 3.02 7.39 -5.38
C GLN A 664 3.18 8.10 -6.73
N GLY A 665 4.11 7.60 -7.57
CA GLY A 665 4.50 8.20 -8.86
C GLY A 665 4.67 9.72 -8.85
N PRO A 666 4.59 10.38 -10.01
CA PRO A 666 4.73 11.82 -10.09
C PRO A 666 3.52 12.55 -9.52
N ASN A 667 3.80 13.67 -8.86
CA ASN A 667 2.82 14.68 -8.55
C ASN A 667 2.50 15.46 -9.84
N ILE A 668 1.27 15.32 -10.33
CA ILE A 668 0.77 16.01 -11.53
C ILE A 668 -0.20 17.10 -11.06
N THR A 669 0.15 18.35 -11.32
CA THR A 669 -0.75 19.48 -11.08
C THR A 669 -1.61 19.69 -12.34
N PRO A 670 -2.95 19.70 -12.23
CA PRO A 670 -3.80 20.04 -13.36
C PRO A 670 -3.41 21.42 -13.92
N PRO A 671 -3.44 21.63 -15.24
CA PRO A 671 -3.23 22.95 -15.81
C PRO A 671 -4.25 23.92 -15.19
N GLN A 672 -3.76 24.96 -14.50
CA GLN A 672 -4.62 26.02 -14.00
C GLN A 672 -5.20 26.80 -15.19
N PRO A 673 -6.51 27.10 -15.23
CA PRO A 673 -7.08 27.96 -16.25
C PRO A 673 -6.33 29.30 -16.27
N ALA A 674 -5.98 29.79 -17.46
CA ALA A 674 -5.12 30.97 -17.67
C ALA A 674 -5.59 32.26 -16.96
N GLY A 675 -6.81 32.29 -16.40
CA GLY A 675 -7.33 33.42 -15.61
C GLY A 675 -7.10 33.35 -14.09
N GLN A 676 -6.67 32.22 -13.51
CA GLN A 676 -6.53 32.09 -12.04
C GLN A 676 -5.10 32.30 -11.51
N GLN A 677 -4.07 32.30 -12.37
CA GLN A 677 -2.68 32.48 -11.92
C GLN A 677 -2.41 33.89 -11.36
N ASN A 678 -3.11 34.92 -11.84
CA ASN A 678 -2.85 36.30 -11.42
C ASN A 678 -3.33 36.64 -10.00
N GLY A 679 -4.18 35.82 -9.38
CA GLY A 679 -4.68 36.08 -8.02
C GLY A 679 -3.78 35.58 -6.88
N GLN A 680 -2.89 34.61 -7.15
CA GLN A 680 -2.06 33.98 -6.11
C GLN A 680 -0.70 34.65 -5.90
N ALA A 681 -0.31 35.59 -6.78
CA ALA A 681 0.94 36.35 -6.62
C ALA A 681 0.92 37.34 -5.42
N ASN A 682 -0.25 37.62 -4.83
CA ASN A 682 -0.40 38.59 -3.72
C ASN A 682 -0.12 38.02 -2.30
N GLY A 683 0.72 36.99 -2.17
CA GLY A 683 1.29 36.58 -0.87
C GLY A 683 0.33 35.95 0.15
N GLN A 684 -0.95 35.76 -0.19
CA GLN A 684 -1.88 35.01 0.65
C GLN A 684 -1.77 33.51 0.35
N LEU A 685 -0.92 32.83 1.11
CA LEU A 685 -0.94 31.37 1.17
C LEU A 685 -2.34 30.93 1.63
N PRO A 686 -3.05 30.05 0.90
CA PRO A 686 -4.39 29.62 1.28
C PRO A 686 -4.35 28.96 2.66
N ALA A 687 -5.28 29.35 3.55
CA ALA A 687 -5.36 28.88 4.94
C ALA A 687 -5.37 27.35 5.08
N GLN A 688 -5.77 26.62 4.03
CA GLN A 688 -5.68 25.16 3.95
C GLN A 688 -4.24 24.62 3.98
N GLN A 689 -3.24 25.33 3.46
CA GLN A 689 -1.83 24.93 3.57
C GLN A 689 -1.28 25.15 4.98
N LEU A 690 -1.76 26.18 5.70
CA LEU A 690 -1.35 26.48 7.07
C LEU A 690 -1.99 25.54 8.11
N LEU A 691 -3.27 25.18 7.94
CA LEU A 691 -4.00 24.30 8.86
C LEU A 691 -3.76 22.80 8.61
N GLY A 692 -3.65 22.36 7.35
CA GLY A 692 -3.20 21.01 7.02
C GLY A 692 -1.76 20.75 7.51
N GLY A 693 -0.98 21.82 7.60
CA GLY A 693 0.38 21.87 8.14
C GLY A 693 0.52 21.57 9.63
N MET A 694 -0.53 21.71 10.46
CA MET A 694 -0.41 21.63 11.93
C MET A 694 -0.97 20.34 12.55
N PHE A 695 -1.97 19.69 11.94
CA PHE A 695 -2.69 18.60 12.61
C PHE A 695 -2.37 17.18 12.11
N MET A 696 -1.74 17.02 10.94
CA MET A 696 -1.23 15.70 10.49
C MET A 696 0.14 15.75 9.83
N SER A 697 0.71 16.93 9.64
CA SER A 697 2.14 17.09 9.38
C SER A 697 2.80 17.75 10.57
N ALA A 698 3.09 16.97 11.61
CA ALA A 698 4.33 17.21 12.32
C ALA A 698 5.48 16.94 11.32
N ASN A 699 5.67 17.87 10.39
CA ASN A 699 6.93 18.11 9.72
C ASN A 699 7.85 18.62 10.82
N ILE A 700 8.33 17.69 11.64
CA ILE A 700 9.51 17.90 12.45
C ILE A 700 10.59 18.26 11.44
N ALA A 701 11.04 19.52 11.46
CA ALA A 701 12.08 20.07 10.59
C ALA A 701 13.48 19.49 10.88
N GLY A 702 13.55 18.20 11.22
CA GLY A 702 14.71 17.35 11.05
C GLY A 702 14.19 15.96 10.75
N GLN A 703 14.61 15.23 9.74
CA GLN A 703 15.75 15.36 8.86
C GLN A 703 15.45 14.42 7.69
N GLY A 704 15.55 14.89 6.46
CA GLY A 704 15.74 13.99 5.32
C GLY A 704 14.54 13.23 4.76
N GLY A 705 13.45 13.11 5.52
CA GLY A 705 12.17 12.75 4.96
C GLY A 705 11.57 13.98 4.30
N GLY A 706 11.34 13.96 2.99
CA GLY A 706 10.43 14.92 2.38
C GLY A 706 9.11 14.92 3.17
N PRO A 707 8.28 15.99 3.13
CA PRO A 707 6.95 15.89 3.71
C PRO A 707 6.35 14.59 3.17
N MET A 708 6.04 13.64 4.06
CA MET A 708 5.11 12.57 3.75
C MET A 708 3.80 13.29 3.47
N ARG A 709 3.71 13.84 2.26
CA ARG A 709 2.47 14.16 1.61
C ARG A 709 1.87 12.77 1.51
N PHE A 710 1.06 12.42 2.50
CA PHE A 710 -0.11 11.60 2.29
C PHE A 710 -1.02 12.38 1.34
N ASN A 711 -0.52 12.62 0.14
CA ASN A 711 -1.32 12.79 -1.03
C ASN A 711 -1.96 11.41 -1.10
N PHE A 712 -3.16 11.28 -0.52
CA PHE A 712 -3.98 10.10 -0.67
C PHE A 712 -4.16 9.97 -2.18
N GLY A 713 -3.25 9.24 -2.83
CA GLY A 713 -3.10 9.14 -4.27
C GLY A 713 -4.25 8.41 -4.95
N GLY A 714 -5.43 8.43 -4.34
CA GLY A 714 -6.68 7.87 -4.84
C GLY A 714 -7.77 8.93 -5.02
N MET A 715 -7.41 10.20 -5.16
CA MET A 715 -8.33 11.22 -5.72
C MET A 715 -7.69 11.94 -6.91
N GLY A 716 -6.88 11.20 -7.68
CA GLY A 716 -6.46 11.70 -8.97
C GLY A 716 -7.68 11.78 -9.88
N GLY A 717 -7.98 12.95 -10.43
CA GLY A 717 -8.90 13.05 -11.57
C GLY A 717 -8.23 12.54 -12.84
N TYR A 718 -9.02 12.36 -13.90
CA TYR A 718 -8.53 11.97 -15.23
C TYR A 718 -7.27 12.72 -15.69
N GLN A 719 -7.23 14.04 -15.48
CA GLN A 719 -6.09 14.90 -15.88
C GLN A 719 -4.81 14.70 -15.05
N THR A 720 -4.93 14.13 -13.86
CA THR A 720 -3.78 13.82 -12.99
C THR A 720 -3.32 12.36 -13.13
N GLU A 721 -4.04 11.57 -13.93
CA GLU A 721 -3.60 10.23 -14.26
C GLU A 721 -2.37 10.34 -15.20
N ARG A 722 -1.34 9.56 -14.89
CA ARG A 722 0.01 9.67 -15.46
C ARG A 722 0.12 9.17 -16.89
N THR A 723 -0.59 8.11 -17.25
CA THR A 723 -0.75 7.63 -18.63
C THR A 723 -1.59 8.58 -19.47
N ILE A 724 -2.44 9.43 -18.87
CA ILE A 724 -3.11 10.53 -19.57
C ILE A 724 -2.17 11.73 -19.74
N ALA A 725 -1.44 12.11 -18.70
CA ALA A 725 -0.50 13.22 -18.76
C ALA A 725 0.72 12.93 -19.65
N MET A 726 1.18 11.68 -19.69
CA MET A 726 2.34 11.22 -20.45
C MET A 726 2.00 9.96 -21.27
N PRO A 727 1.17 10.09 -22.33
CA PRO A 727 0.67 8.94 -23.09
C PRO A 727 1.76 8.23 -23.91
N ASN A 728 2.88 8.90 -24.15
CA ASN A 728 4.01 8.41 -24.95
C ASN A 728 5.20 7.95 -24.08
N GLY A 729 4.99 7.73 -22.79
CA GLY A 729 6.05 7.39 -21.85
C GLY A 729 6.76 8.61 -21.25
N VAL A 730 7.80 8.34 -20.46
CA VAL A 730 8.65 9.39 -19.88
C VAL A 730 9.47 10.07 -21.00
N PRO A 731 9.42 11.41 -21.14
CA PRO A 731 10.23 12.10 -22.13
C PRO A 731 11.73 11.83 -21.92
N ARG A 732 12.46 11.48 -23.00
CA ARG A 732 13.90 11.19 -22.90
C ARG A 732 14.72 12.38 -22.39
N ALA A 733 14.24 13.61 -22.62
CA ALA A 733 14.85 14.85 -22.15
C ALA A 733 14.56 15.17 -20.67
N THR A 734 13.76 14.34 -19.97
CA THR A 734 13.49 14.50 -18.53
C THR A 734 14.79 14.62 -17.77
N VAL A 735 14.99 15.75 -17.08
CA VAL A 735 16.19 15.99 -16.27
C VAL A 735 16.00 15.36 -14.91
N ILE A 736 16.95 14.53 -14.51
CA ILE A 736 17.01 13.81 -13.24
C ILE A 736 18.17 14.39 -12.44
N LYS A 737 17.88 14.79 -11.20
CA LYS A 737 18.84 15.32 -10.24
C LYS A 737 18.79 14.49 -8.97
N LEU A 738 19.94 14.38 -8.32
CA LEU A 738 20.07 13.77 -7.00
C LEU A 738 20.65 14.82 -6.06
N GLN A 739 19.87 15.22 -5.06
CA GLN A 739 20.35 16.11 -4.01
C GLN A 739 20.70 15.29 -2.77
N ILE A 740 21.99 15.28 -2.42
CA ILE A 740 22.50 14.62 -1.23
C ILE A 740 22.71 15.66 -0.16
N THR A 741 22.00 15.52 0.96
CA THR A 741 22.15 16.41 2.12
C THR A 741 22.59 15.58 3.31
N SER A 742 23.72 15.95 3.92
CA SER A 742 24.16 15.36 5.17
C SER A 742 23.99 16.36 6.32
N GLN A 743 23.54 15.87 7.45
CA GLN A 743 23.32 16.69 8.64
C GLN A 743 23.61 15.89 9.90
N GLN A 744 24.17 16.57 10.90
CA GLN A 744 24.39 16.00 12.21
C GLN A 744 23.04 15.72 12.88
N THR A 745 22.90 14.52 13.43
CA THR A 745 21.70 14.03 14.11
C THR A 745 22.07 13.33 15.40
N TRP A 746 21.06 12.87 16.13
CA TRP A 746 21.26 12.11 17.35
C TRP A 746 20.46 10.83 17.32
N ILE A 747 21.06 9.75 17.81
CA ILE A 747 20.35 8.53 18.16
C ILE A 747 20.05 8.63 19.64
N ALA A 748 18.77 8.77 19.99
CA ALA A 748 18.36 8.73 21.39
C ALA A 748 18.13 7.28 21.81
N THR A 749 18.75 6.91 22.93
CA THR A 749 18.34 5.77 23.75
C THR A 749 17.24 6.24 24.68
N MET A 750 16.06 5.68 24.51
CA MET A 750 14.86 5.98 25.30
C MET A 750 14.91 5.26 26.66
N ASP A 751 14.01 5.60 27.58
CA ASP A 751 13.88 5.03 28.93
C ASP A 751 13.41 3.58 28.90
N ASP A 752 12.64 3.22 27.89
CA ASP A 752 12.37 1.84 27.52
C ASP A 752 13.56 1.12 26.87
N LYS A 753 14.73 1.76 26.73
CA LYS A 753 15.96 1.28 26.06
C LYS A 753 15.82 1.08 24.54
N SER A 754 14.74 1.52 23.90
CA SER A 754 14.66 1.59 22.44
C SER A 754 15.64 2.64 21.93
N LYS A 755 16.16 2.44 20.71
CA LYS A 755 17.02 3.42 20.04
C LYS A 755 16.28 3.94 18.82
N ARG A 756 16.25 5.26 18.64
CA ARG A 756 15.69 5.86 17.43
C ARG A 756 16.42 7.15 17.04
N PRO A 757 16.50 7.46 15.74
CA PRO A 757 16.88 8.80 15.30
C PRO A 757 15.98 9.83 15.97
N ILE A 758 16.56 10.93 16.44
CA ILE A 758 15.82 12.05 16.97
C ILE A 758 16.39 13.38 16.47
N GLY A 759 15.56 14.13 15.76
CA GLY A 759 15.86 15.50 15.35
C GLY A 759 15.49 16.52 16.41
N ALA A 760 15.90 17.79 16.20
CA ALA A 760 15.58 18.89 17.12
C ALA A 760 14.07 19.06 17.34
N GLY A 761 13.26 18.93 16.28
CA GLY A 761 11.81 19.13 16.41
C GLY A 761 11.09 17.96 17.10
N GLU A 762 11.57 16.72 16.98
CA GLU A 762 10.98 15.57 17.69
C GLU A 762 11.30 15.66 19.18
N LEU A 763 12.55 15.96 19.51
CA LEU A 763 12.97 16.20 20.89
C LEU A 763 12.27 17.41 21.50
N ALA A 764 12.00 18.46 20.71
CA ALA A 764 11.23 19.63 21.12
C ALA A 764 9.77 19.30 21.40
N PHE A 765 9.13 18.49 20.54
CA PHE A 765 7.77 18.02 20.75
C PHE A 765 7.65 17.21 22.03
N GLN A 766 8.60 16.29 22.25
CA GLN A 766 8.67 15.51 23.47
C GLN A 766 8.84 16.39 24.72
N LYS A 767 9.78 17.34 24.67
CA LYS A 767 9.99 18.30 25.74
C LYS A 767 8.75 19.15 26.00
N ALA A 768 8.01 19.53 24.96
CA ALA A 768 6.74 20.24 25.09
C ALA A 768 5.66 19.41 25.80
N LEU A 769 5.58 18.10 25.53
CA LEU A 769 4.68 17.18 26.23
C LEU A 769 5.06 17.02 27.71
N GLU A 770 6.34 16.95 28.02
CA GLU A 770 6.83 16.89 29.40
C GLU A 770 6.53 18.17 30.19
N GLN A 771 6.66 19.32 29.54
CA GLN A 771 6.42 20.64 30.15
C GLN A 771 4.93 21.01 30.19
N ASN A 772 4.07 20.36 29.41
CA ASN A 772 2.64 20.62 29.35
C ASN A 772 1.81 19.34 29.54
N PRO A 773 1.53 18.94 30.80
CA PRO A 773 0.75 17.74 31.11
C PRO A 773 -0.65 17.72 30.48
N ALA A 774 -1.27 18.89 30.22
CA ALA A 774 -2.56 18.96 29.54
C ALA A 774 -2.45 18.54 28.07
N MET A 775 -1.35 18.90 27.39
CA MET A 775 -1.08 18.45 26.03
C MET A 775 -0.86 16.94 25.97
N ALA A 776 -0.07 16.39 26.90
CA ALA A 776 0.13 14.95 27.04
C ALA A 776 -1.17 14.20 27.36
N GLY A 777 -2.00 14.73 28.28
CA GLY A 777 -3.29 14.17 28.63
C GLY A 777 -4.24 14.09 27.43
N ASN A 778 -4.26 15.12 26.59
CA ASN A 778 -5.07 15.16 25.37
C ASN A 778 -4.62 14.16 24.29
N MET A 779 -3.34 13.78 24.26
CA MET A 779 -2.84 12.79 23.31
C MET A 779 -3.10 11.35 23.73
N GLY A 780 -3.38 11.10 25.01
CA GLY A 780 -3.66 9.75 25.52
C GLY A 780 -2.45 8.80 25.55
N PHE A 781 -1.26 9.27 25.15
CA PHE A 781 0.01 8.55 25.30
C PHE A 781 1.17 9.53 25.56
N LEU A 782 2.14 9.10 26.36
CA LEU A 782 3.41 9.78 26.55
C LEU A 782 4.47 9.02 25.75
N PRO A 783 5.21 9.67 24.83
CA PRO A 783 6.32 9.01 24.17
C PRO A 783 7.42 8.66 25.19
N PRO A 784 8.13 7.53 25.00
CA PRO A 784 9.28 7.14 25.82
C PRO A 784 10.34 8.23 25.90
N LYS A 785 10.90 8.49 27.08
CA LYS A 785 11.83 9.61 27.34
C LYS A 785 13.24 9.32 26.87
N PRO A 786 13.90 10.21 26.12
CA PRO A 786 15.31 10.04 25.78
C PRO A 786 16.17 10.18 27.03
N VAL A 787 16.90 9.13 27.36
CA VAL A 787 17.79 9.05 28.52
C VAL A 787 19.22 9.42 28.13
N SER A 788 19.66 8.96 26.97
CA SER A 788 20.98 9.29 26.44
C SER A 788 20.97 9.43 24.93
N PHE A 789 22.00 10.09 24.40
CA PHE A 789 22.15 10.41 23.01
C PHE A 789 23.50 9.90 22.51
N ARG A 790 23.54 9.52 21.24
CA ARG A 790 24.76 9.23 20.49
C ARG A 790 24.78 10.09 19.25
N GLU A 791 25.91 10.71 18.98
CA GLU A 791 26.07 11.51 17.76
C GLU A 791 25.99 10.62 16.53
N ALA A 792 25.19 11.05 15.55
CA ALA A 792 25.05 10.39 14.28
C ALA A 792 25.04 11.40 13.13
N LYS A 793 25.16 10.90 11.92
CA LYS A 793 25.06 11.65 10.68
C LYS A 793 23.95 11.04 9.84
N THR A 794 22.93 11.83 9.54
CA THR A 794 21.90 11.44 8.56
C THR A 794 22.30 11.97 7.20
N THR A 795 22.34 11.09 6.21
CA THR A 795 22.51 11.45 4.81
C THR A 795 21.23 11.12 4.06
N SER A 796 20.67 12.12 3.38
CA SER A 796 19.42 12.02 2.65
C SER A 796 19.67 12.21 1.17
N TYR A 797 19.23 11.24 0.39
CA TYR A 797 19.32 11.20 -1.06
C TYR A 797 17.94 11.57 -1.60
N ASN A 798 17.82 12.70 -2.27
CA ASN A 798 16.54 13.18 -2.80
C ASN A 798 16.62 13.19 -4.33
N LEU A 799 15.92 12.25 -4.96
CA LEU A 799 15.69 12.23 -6.39
C LEU A 799 14.65 13.29 -6.76
N ASN A 800 15.00 14.15 -7.70
CA ASN A 800 14.06 15.07 -8.32
C ASN A 800 14.09 14.88 -9.84
N ALA A 801 12.94 14.61 -10.44
CA ALA A 801 12.80 14.56 -11.88
C ALA A 801 11.61 15.40 -12.37
N GLN A 802 11.90 16.38 -13.22
CA GLN A 802 10.88 17.19 -13.87
C GLN A 802 10.45 16.49 -15.16
N LEU A 803 9.32 15.79 -15.12
CA LEU A 803 8.83 14.99 -16.24
C LEU A 803 8.15 15.86 -17.32
N LEU A 804 7.32 16.81 -16.88
CA LEU A 804 6.61 17.82 -17.69
C LEU A 804 6.57 19.13 -16.90
N PRO A 805 6.24 20.30 -17.50
CA PRO A 805 6.11 21.55 -16.73
C PRO A 805 5.19 21.46 -15.50
N ASN A 806 4.18 20.59 -15.54
CA ASN A 806 3.22 20.36 -14.46
C ASN A 806 3.32 18.96 -13.81
N ALA A 807 4.31 18.15 -14.16
CA ALA A 807 4.50 16.80 -13.61
C ALA A 807 5.93 16.62 -13.07
N ARG A 808 6.03 16.28 -11.79
CA ARG A 808 7.30 16.11 -11.08
C ARG A 808 7.29 14.81 -10.30
N LEU A 809 8.35 14.01 -10.43
CA LEU A 809 8.61 12.84 -9.61
C LEU A 809 9.64 13.19 -8.55
N ASP A 810 9.29 12.95 -7.30
CA ASP A 810 10.18 13.07 -6.16
C ASP A 810 10.25 11.72 -5.45
N ALA A 811 11.45 11.33 -5.04
CA ALA A 811 11.66 10.18 -4.18
C ALA A 811 12.84 10.46 -3.26
N ASP A 812 12.77 9.97 -2.03
CA ASP A 812 13.83 10.13 -1.06
C ASP A 812 14.17 8.81 -0.39
N VAL A 813 15.45 8.63 -0.07
CA VAL A 813 15.94 7.59 0.83
C VAL A 813 16.94 8.22 1.77
N SER A 814 17.04 7.70 2.98
CA SER A 814 18.02 8.19 3.94
C SER A 814 18.75 7.05 4.62
N GLU A 815 19.96 7.34 5.06
CA GLU A 815 20.73 6.51 5.96
C GLU A 815 21.12 7.33 7.18
N MET A 816 21.28 6.66 8.31
CA MET A 816 21.84 7.24 9.52
C MET A 816 23.01 6.40 9.97
N VAL A 817 24.16 7.04 10.17
CA VAL A 817 25.40 6.39 10.61
C VAL A 817 25.84 7.02 11.92
N ALA A 818 26.05 6.22 12.96
CA ALA A 818 26.60 6.70 14.22
C ALA A 818 28.06 7.14 14.03
N VAL A 819 28.42 8.35 14.46
CA VAL A 819 29.76 8.93 14.25
C VAL A 819 30.53 9.18 15.55
N GLY A 820 29.85 9.23 16.70
CA GLY A 820 30.46 9.53 17.99
C GLY A 820 30.26 8.46 19.05
N ASN A 821 30.82 8.72 20.23
CA ASN A 821 30.54 7.95 21.44
C ASN A 821 29.08 8.17 21.88
N GLY A 822 28.43 7.11 22.37
CA GLY A 822 27.09 7.21 22.95
C GLY A 822 27.12 7.66 24.41
N GLY A 823 25.93 7.79 25.01
CA GLY A 823 25.80 8.04 26.43
C GLY A 823 25.74 9.52 26.83
N LEU A 824 25.66 10.45 25.87
CA LEU A 824 25.51 11.87 26.16
C LEU A 824 24.15 12.13 26.78
N THR A 825 24.10 12.91 27.84
CA THR A 825 22.86 13.46 28.38
C THR A 825 22.39 14.64 27.53
N TYR A 826 21.14 15.08 27.70
CA TYR A 826 20.64 16.27 27.00
C TYR A 826 21.56 17.47 27.17
N ASN A 827 22.09 17.70 28.38
CA ASN A 827 22.93 18.86 28.71
C ASN A 827 24.31 18.84 28.02
N GLU A 828 24.79 17.65 27.64
CA GLU A 828 26.05 17.46 26.93
C GLU A 828 25.89 17.59 25.41
N LEU A 829 24.66 17.69 24.90
CA LEU A 829 24.42 18.01 23.49
C LEU A 829 24.91 19.42 23.16
N PRO A 830 25.33 19.68 21.89
CA PRO A 830 25.77 20.99 21.46
C PRO A 830 24.78 22.10 21.83
N ALA A 831 25.30 23.20 22.37
CA ALA A 831 24.48 24.31 22.87
C ALA A 831 23.52 24.85 21.81
N GLN A 832 23.95 24.90 20.54
CA GLN A 832 23.10 25.31 19.42
C GLN A 832 21.90 24.36 19.23
N PHE A 833 22.12 23.05 19.30
CA PHE A 833 21.06 22.05 19.14
C PHE A 833 20.06 22.14 20.29
N ARG A 834 20.53 22.23 21.54
CA ARG A 834 19.67 22.44 22.72
C ARG A 834 18.82 23.71 22.61
N SER A 835 19.44 24.82 22.22
CA SER A 835 18.73 26.09 22.01
C SER A 835 17.63 25.98 20.95
N GLN A 836 17.89 25.26 19.86
CA GLN A 836 16.89 24.98 18.83
C GLN A 836 15.72 24.15 19.38
N VAL A 837 16.01 23.08 20.12
CA VAL A 837 15.00 22.23 20.78
C VAL A 837 14.14 23.05 21.74
N ASP A 838 14.77 23.84 22.62
CA ASP A 838 14.09 24.63 23.65
C ASP A 838 13.18 25.71 23.03
N SER A 839 13.66 26.38 21.98
CA SER A 839 12.87 27.39 21.26
C SER A 839 11.68 26.79 20.52
N MET A 840 11.81 25.58 19.95
CA MET A 840 10.71 24.87 19.31
C MET A 840 9.69 24.39 20.34
N ALA A 841 10.14 23.80 21.46
CA ALA A 841 9.26 23.33 22.54
C ALA A 841 8.43 24.49 23.12
N THR A 842 9.09 25.63 23.38
CA THR A 842 8.43 26.85 23.88
C THR A 842 7.34 27.32 22.92
N ARG A 843 7.62 27.34 21.60
CA ARG A 843 6.62 27.73 20.59
C ARG A 843 5.43 26.78 20.54
N MET A 844 5.65 25.47 20.69
CA MET A 844 4.57 24.48 20.73
C MET A 844 3.67 24.68 21.96
N ILE A 845 4.26 24.92 23.14
CA ILE A 845 3.53 25.19 24.37
C ILE A 845 2.69 26.48 24.24
N GLN A 846 3.31 27.57 23.77
CA GLN A 846 2.60 28.85 23.58
C GLN A 846 1.52 28.76 22.49
N GLY A 847 1.76 28.01 21.41
CA GLY A 847 0.79 27.77 20.35
C GLY A 847 -0.42 26.98 20.84
N GLY A 848 -0.20 25.93 21.64
CA GLY A 848 -1.26 25.14 22.26
C GLY A 848 -2.17 25.96 23.18
N GLN A 849 -1.59 26.89 23.96
CA GLN A 849 -2.36 27.79 24.83
C GLN A 849 -3.23 28.78 24.05
N ARG A 850 -2.77 29.27 22.89
CA ARG A 850 -3.53 30.22 22.06
C ARG A 850 -4.64 29.55 21.24
N GLY A 851 -4.45 28.30 20.82
CA GLY A 851 -5.42 27.57 19.98
C GLY A 851 -6.54 26.86 20.76
N GLY A 852 -6.31 26.47 22.02
CA GLY A 852 -7.27 25.70 22.82
C GLY A 852 -8.45 26.48 23.40
N GLY A 853 -8.45 27.82 23.28
CA GLY A 853 -9.47 28.70 23.88
C GLY A 853 -10.62 29.14 22.97
N GLY A 854 -10.69 28.67 21.72
CA GLY A 854 -11.64 29.19 20.71
C GLY A 854 -13.12 28.82 20.90
N GLY A 855 -13.49 28.08 21.95
CA GLY A 855 -14.83 27.49 22.09
C GLY A 855 -15.80 28.17 23.07
N GLN A 856 -15.35 29.10 23.91
CA GLN A 856 -16.23 29.85 24.80
C GLN A 856 -16.03 31.35 24.58
N GLY A 857 -16.67 31.86 23.52
CA GLY A 857 -17.04 33.26 23.43
C GLY A 857 -18.05 33.59 24.52
N GLY A 858 -17.55 33.74 25.75
CA GLY A 858 -18.29 34.38 26.83
C GLY A 858 -18.65 35.77 26.37
N ARG A 859 -19.92 35.98 26.05
CA ARG A 859 -20.54 37.30 25.95
C ARG A 859 -20.32 38.04 27.27
N ARG A 860 -19.17 38.69 27.44
CA ARG A 860 -19.03 39.78 28.40
C ARG A 860 -19.62 41.02 27.74
N GLY A 861 -20.82 41.38 28.19
CA GLY A 861 -21.46 42.64 27.85
C GLY A 861 -20.51 43.80 28.15
N GLY A 862 -20.34 44.67 27.16
CA GLY A 862 -19.59 45.89 27.31
C GLY A 862 -20.34 46.88 28.20
N GLN A 863 -19.70 47.32 29.28
CA GLN A 863 -19.83 48.68 29.76
C GLN A 863 -18.49 49.36 29.48
N GLY A 864 -18.53 50.33 28.57
CA GLY A 864 -17.36 51.09 28.17
C GLY A 864 -16.95 52.08 29.26
N ALA A 865 -15.66 52.17 29.51
CA ALA A 865 -15.02 53.36 30.07
C ALA A 865 -14.33 54.11 28.92
N PRO A 866 -14.44 55.45 28.83
CA PRO A 866 -13.78 56.22 27.79
C PRO A 866 -12.25 56.31 28.04
N PRO A 867 -11.45 56.41 26.97
CA PRO A 867 -9.99 56.51 27.09
C PRO A 867 -9.56 57.89 27.64
N PRO A 868 -8.41 57.96 28.34
CA PRO A 868 -7.87 59.23 28.83
C PRO A 868 -7.30 60.06 27.67
N ALA A 869 -7.54 61.37 27.76
CA ALA A 869 -7.07 62.36 26.80
C ALA A 869 -5.52 62.44 26.77
N ARG A 870 -4.98 62.47 25.55
CA ARG A 870 -3.70 63.09 25.20
C ARG A 870 -3.86 63.81 23.88
#